data_AF-A0A0F8W332-F1
#
_entry.id   AF-A0A0F8W332-F1
#
_cell.length_a   1.000
_cell.length_b   1.000
_cell.length_c   1.000
_cell.angle_alpha   90.00
_cell.angle_beta   90.00
_cell.angle_gamma   90.00
#
_symmetry.space_group_name_H-M   'P 1'
#
loop_
_entity.id
_entity.type
_entity.pdbx_description
1 polymer ?
#
loop_
_entity_poly.entity_id
_entity_poly.type
_entity_poly.pdbx_seq_one_letter_code
_entity_poly.pdbx_strand_id
1 'polypeptide(L)'
;MKRIPWGTIYISIAAYSFFKSSFSTLLALLAVTNLLRFLYGAILYPDYLSPIKHIPSPPIRSWITGNTGTFFLQTPFEQLGEWATSVPNNGFLRYYLLGNMERLLVTTPKALSELLVQNAYEFPKTELMRLELERVTGKHGVLLVEGLEHKKQRKNLLPAFSYRHIKNLYPVFWSKSIEMVKGMEKDLRDRGSSEDNVIEIRPWASRATLDIIGIAGMDQDFGSLADPKNELARQYHRVFQEPPLFTKILFVIGFILGNVKIIQQLPLQRNRDIEEGCNYVRRVAERIIVEKKEKMKTNRSSLSNETDIVSVALSSGTFTDEELVDQMMTFLAAGHETTAAALQWAVYALCKHPDVQTRLREEVRANLPSISVENPESISATTLDSLPYLHAVCNEVLRFHPSVPLTFRISTHDTILDGTLIPKGTQLVISPEVINHHKDLWGDDADKFNPERWLGPGRANTGGTSSNYAFLTFLHGPRSCIGQGFAKAELASLLATTVGRFHMELKDPDAKLEVKRTATMSPLDGEKSPFVIHNDQFRAILGEAPTLELLAENSAYPFAHEAGIFIPSSNTLFITSNLLQNETGTPKIQITKVKCEEISSPIPMANGGVNYKDGIIVCAQGSMDTPGGIYYMSPTPPYATSILTKDFHGRPFNSVNDVVVHSDGSIWFTDPIYGFEQGYRPRPRLPSQVYRFNPATGDIRAVADGFGRPNGICFSPDEKTVYVTDTDWIHGDGTTDDSRVSSIYAFDVAYYHGQPFVTNRRLFAMADSGVPDGIKCDLAGNVYSGCGDGVHVWSPGGELLGRILIEGGVANFCFGVDGEMFLLNEHRLWKVKLTGDVKGALLGI
;
A
#
# COMPACT_ATOMS: atom_id res chain seq x y z
N MET A 1 -30.94 3.95 -14.17
CA MET A 1 -31.11 2.49 -14.45
C MET A 1 -32.46 1.86 -14.05
N LYS A 2 -33.31 2.48 -13.19
CA LYS A 2 -34.55 1.83 -12.67
C LYS A 2 -35.79 1.80 -13.60
N ARG A 3 -35.71 2.23 -14.87
CA ARG A 3 -36.89 2.22 -15.77
C ARG A 3 -37.17 0.86 -16.42
N ILE A 4 -36.16 0.00 -16.57
CA ILE A 4 -36.32 -1.37 -17.07
C ILE A 4 -36.15 -2.32 -15.87
N PRO A 5 -37.09 -3.24 -15.62
CA PRO A 5 -37.03 -4.17 -14.49
C PRO A 5 -36.06 -5.33 -14.77
N TRP A 6 -34.77 -5.02 -14.94
CA TRP A 6 -33.73 -6.00 -15.29
C TRP A 6 -33.71 -7.21 -14.34
N GLY A 7 -33.92 -7.00 -13.03
CA GLY A 7 -34.02 -8.08 -12.06
C GLY A 7 -35.14 -9.08 -12.38
N THR A 8 -36.32 -8.59 -12.75
CA THR A 8 -37.44 -9.43 -13.20
C THR A 8 -37.07 -10.19 -14.47
N ILE A 9 -36.39 -9.53 -15.43
CA ILE A 9 -35.93 -10.17 -16.67
C ILE A 9 -34.94 -11.32 -16.35
N TYR A 10 -33.95 -11.09 -15.48
CA TYR A 10 -33.00 -12.14 -15.07
C TYR A 10 -33.69 -13.30 -14.36
N ILE A 11 -34.66 -13.03 -13.47
CA ILE A 11 -35.44 -14.07 -12.78
C ILE A 11 -36.29 -14.86 -13.79
N SER A 12 -36.93 -14.19 -14.75
CA SER A 12 -37.71 -14.84 -15.81
C SER A 12 -36.84 -15.73 -16.71
N ILE A 13 -35.62 -15.29 -17.05
CA ILE A 13 -34.65 -16.10 -17.80
C ILE A 13 -34.25 -17.34 -17.01
N ALA A 14 -33.87 -17.17 -15.74
CA ALA A 14 -33.50 -18.28 -14.87
C ALA A 14 -34.64 -19.29 -14.70
N ALA A 15 -35.87 -18.82 -14.48
CA ALA A 15 -37.06 -19.67 -14.37
C ALA A 15 -37.35 -20.40 -15.69
N TYR A 16 -37.34 -19.70 -16.83
CA TYR A 16 -37.53 -20.32 -18.15
C TYR A 16 -36.49 -21.41 -18.42
N SER A 17 -35.22 -21.12 -18.15
CA SER A 17 -34.14 -22.08 -18.34
C SER A 17 -34.26 -23.29 -17.42
N PHE A 18 -34.63 -23.11 -16.16
CA PHE A 18 -34.81 -24.20 -15.20
C PHE A 18 -35.96 -25.14 -15.58
N PHE A 19 -37.08 -24.60 -16.06
CA PHE A 19 -38.28 -25.41 -16.33
C PHE A 19 -38.41 -25.88 -17.79
N LYS A 20 -37.76 -25.24 -18.77
CA LYS A 20 -38.09 -25.43 -20.19
C LYS A 20 -36.92 -25.42 -21.18
N SER A 21 -35.65 -25.35 -20.76
CA SER A 21 -34.54 -25.19 -21.72
C SER A 21 -33.20 -25.82 -21.29
N SER A 22 -32.21 -25.81 -22.18
CA SER A 22 -30.81 -26.20 -21.91
C SER A 22 -29.99 -25.08 -21.25
N PHE A 23 -28.85 -25.48 -20.67
CA PHE A 23 -27.83 -24.58 -20.12
C PHE A 23 -27.23 -23.62 -21.16
N SER A 24 -27.08 -24.05 -22.41
CA SER A 24 -26.62 -23.19 -23.50
C SER A 24 -27.58 -22.03 -23.79
N THR A 25 -28.89 -22.28 -23.74
CA THR A 25 -29.91 -21.23 -23.90
C THR A 25 -29.85 -20.23 -22.75
N LEU A 26 -29.59 -20.69 -21.52
CA LEU A 26 -29.40 -19.79 -20.37
C LEU A 26 -28.24 -18.82 -20.62
N LEU A 27 -27.07 -19.35 -21.02
CA LEU A 27 -25.90 -18.52 -21.31
C LEU A 27 -26.17 -17.53 -22.45
N ALA A 28 -26.84 -17.96 -23.53
CA ALA A 28 -27.19 -17.09 -24.64
C ALA A 28 -28.17 -15.98 -24.23
N LEU A 29 -29.23 -16.30 -23.47
CA LEU A 29 -30.20 -15.32 -22.98
C LEU A 29 -29.54 -14.33 -22.00
N LEU A 30 -28.65 -14.79 -21.14
CA LEU A 30 -27.87 -13.92 -20.25
C LEU A 30 -26.94 -13.00 -21.06
N ALA A 31 -26.24 -13.51 -22.07
CA ALA A 31 -25.36 -12.71 -22.92
C ALA A 31 -26.14 -11.61 -23.67
N VAL A 32 -27.26 -11.96 -24.31
CA VAL A 32 -28.13 -11.01 -25.00
C VAL A 32 -28.71 -9.98 -24.03
N THR A 33 -29.17 -10.40 -22.85
CA THR A 33 -29.73 -9.49 -21.85
C THR A 33 -28.68 -8.51 -21.32
N ASN A 34 -27.46 -8.98 -21.08
CA ASN A 34 -26.36 -8.11 -20.66
C ASN A 34 -25.94 -7.14 -21.78
N LEU A 35 -25.93 -7.58 -23.04
CA LEU A 35 -25.69 -6.69 -24.18
C LEU A 35 -26.78 -5.61 -24.28
N LEU A 36 -28.06 -5.99 -24.20
CA LEU A 36 -29.17 -5.04 -24.22
C LEU A 36 -29.13 -4.06 -23.03
N ARG A 37 -28.75 -4.55 -21.85
CA ARG A 37 -28.56 -3.71 -20.66
C ARG A 37 -27.42 -2.73 -20.86
N PHE A 38 -26.32 -3.16 -21.46
CA PHE A 38 -25.20 -2.28 -21.81
C PHE A 38 -25.62 -1.24 -22.86
N LEU A 39 -26.23 -1.65 -23.97
CA LEU A 39 -26.71 -0.74 -25.01
C LEU A 39 -27.71 0.28 -24.45
N TYR A 40 -28.64 -0.14 -23.60
CA TYR A 40 -29.56 0.76 -22.93
C TYR A 40 -28.84 1.71 -21.96
N GLY A 41 -28.03 1.18 -21.06
CA GLY A 41 -27.43 1.92 -19.96
C GLY A 41 -26.28 2.83 -20.38
N ALA A 42 -25.45 2.39 -21.32
CA ALA A 42 -24.25 3.08 -21.74
C ALA A 42 -24.47 3.99 -22.97
N ILE A 43 -25.46 3.69 -23.83
CA ILE A 43 -25.68 4.42 -25.09
C ILE A 43 -27.04 5.12 -25.08
N LEU A 44 -28.14 4.35 -25.10
CA LEU A 44 -29.47 4.92 -25.32
C LEU A 44 -29.91 5.88 -24.19
N TYR A 45 -29.72 5.48 -22.94
CA TYR A 45 -30.21 6.25 -21.81
C TYR A 45 -29.46 7.58 -21.66
N PRO A 46 -28.11 7.60 -21.56
CA PRO A 46 -27.36 8.84 -21.44
C PRO A 46 -27.58 9.86 -22.55
N ASP A 47 -27.66 9.39 -23.81
CA ASP A 47 -27.64 10.28 -24.97
C ASP A 47 -29.05 10.75 -25.35
N TYR A 48 -30.07 9.89 -25.18
CA TYR A 48 -31.41 10.16 -25.69
C TYR A 48 -32.49 10.23 -24.61
N LEU A 49 -32.39 9.47 -23.52
CA LEU A 49 -33.50 9.28 -22.58
C LEU A 49 -33.31 9.97 -21.22
N SER A 50 -32.09 10.36 -20.87
CA SER A 50 -31.79 10.98 -19.58
C SER A 50 -32.48 12.35 -19.49
N PRO A 51 -33.32 12.62 -18.46
CA PRO A 51 -34.00 13.91 -18.32
C PRO A 51 -33.04 15.09 -18.16
N ILE A 52 -31.83 14.82 -17.65
CA ILE A 52 -30.76 15.78 -17.43
C ILE A 52 -29.79 15.89 -18.60
N LYS A 53 -30.16 15.39 -19.79
CA LYS A 53 -29.28 15.39 -20.96
C LYS A 53 -28.87 16.78 -21.48
N HIS A 54 -29.64 17.79 -21.11
CA HIS A 54 -29.41 19.18 -21.44
C HIS A 54 -28.37 19.87 -20.54
N ILE A 55 -27.99 19.24 -19.42
CA ILE A 55 -26.93 19.76 -18.55
C ILE A 55 -25.57 19.65 -19.26
N PRO A 56 -24.77 20.73 -19.29
CA PRO A 56 -23.46 20.75 -19.96
C PRO A 56 -22.54 19.61 -19.52
N SER A 57 -21.78 19.08 -20.47
CA SER A 57 -20.87 17.94 -20.25
C SER A 57 -19.56 18.13 -21.02
N PRO A 58 -18.43 17.60 -20.53
CA PRO A 58 -17.17 17.63 -21.27
C PRO A 58 -17.31 16.98 -22.66
N PRO A 59 -16.66 17.52 -23.70
CA PRO A 59 -16.88 17.10 -25.08
C PRO A 59 -16.33 15.70 -25.38
N ILE A 60 -15.27 15.27 -24.68
CA ILE A 60 -14.63 13.97 -24.90
C ILE A 60 -15.28 12.93 -24.00
N ARG A 61 -15.95 11.94 -24.61
CA ARG A 61 -16.65 10.87 -23.91
C ARG A 61 -16.60 9.55 -24.68
N SER A 62 -16.27 8.46 -23.98
CA SER A 62 -16.35 7.08 -24.45
C SER A 62 -17.57 6.38 -23.89
N TRP A 63 -18.13 5.40 -24.61
CA TRP A 63 -19.22 4.56 -24.08
C TRP A 63 -18.78 3.64 -22.94
N ILE A 64 -17.49 3.32 -22.86
CA ILE A 64 -16.98 2.36 -21.89
C ILE A 64 -16.38 3.07 -20.68
N THR A 65 -15.49 4.04 -20.90
CA THR A 65 -14.76 4.73 -19.84
C THR A 65 -15.36 6.09 -19.46
N GLY A 66 -16.46 6.51 -20.08
CA GLY A 66 -17.07 7.81 -19.82
C GLY A 66 -16.11 8.95 -20.21
N ASN A 67 -15.99 9.97 -19.35
CA ASN A 67 -15.07 11.08 -19.53
C ASN A 67 -13.69 10.85 -18.89
N THR A 68 -13.47 9.76 -18.14
CA THR A 68 -12.27 9.62 -17.27
C THR A 68 -11.12 8.88 -17.90
N GLY A 69 -11.32 8.23 -19.06
CA GLY A 69 -10.29 7.43 -19.73
C GLY A 69 -9.89 6.14 -19.00
N THR A 70 -10.49 5.85 -17.83
CA THR A 70 -10.17 4.67 -17.01
C THR A 70 -11.36 3.73 -16.85
N PHE A 71 -11.09 2.45 -16.68
CA PHE A 71 -12.09 1.42 -16.38
C PHE A 71 -12.39 1.32 -14.88
N PHE A 72 -11.63 2.00 -14.01
CA PHE A 72 -11.86 2.00 -12.58
C PHE A 72 -12.88 3.07 -12.17
N LEU A 73 -13.60 2.82 -11.07
CA LEU A 73 -14.52 3.78 -10.44
C LEU A 73 -13.75 4.85 -9.65
N GLN A 74 -12.75 5.46 -10.28
CA GLN A 74 -11.92 6.52 -9.70
C GLN A 74 -12.45 7.89 -10.08
N THR A 75 -12.20 8.86 -9.22
CA THR A 75 -12.57 10.26 -9.48
C THR A 75 -11.45 10.95 -10.26
N PRO A 76 -11.77 11.62 -11.39
CA PRO A 76 -10.80 12.34 -12.21
C PRO A 76 -10.55 13.76 -11.64
N PHE A 77 -9.89 13.88 -10.48
CA PHE A 77 -9.78 15.16 -9.75
C PHE A 77 -9.23 16.32 -10.59
N GLU A 78 -8.13 16.09 -11.31
CA GLU A 78 -7.51 17.08 -12.20
C GLU A 78 -8.50 17.55 -13.27
N GLN A 79 -9.15 16.61 -13.95
CA GLN A 79 -10.12 16.92 -14.99
C GLN A 79 -11.38 17.59 -14.44
N LEU A 80 -11.82 17.27 -13.20
CA LEU A 80 -12.97 17.96 -12.60
C LEU A 80 -12.68 19.45 -12.38
N GLY A 81 -11.47 19.80 -11.94
CA GLY A 81 -11.05 21.20 -11.79
C GLY A 81 -11.03 21.93 -13.13
N GLU A 82 -10.42 21.30 -14.15
CA GLU A 82 -10.43 21.81 -15.52
C GLU A 82 -11.85 22.00 -16.06
N TRP A 83 -12.70 20.98 -15.98
CA TRP A 83 -14.06 21.04 -16.52
C TRP A 83 -14.95 22.05 -15.80
N ALA A 84 -14.79 22.21 -14.49
CA ALA A 84 -15.57 23.19 -13.73
C ALA A 84 -15.36 24.62 -14.25
N THR A 85 -14.19 24.92 -14.80
CA THR A 85 -13.86 26.23 -15.38
C THR A 85 -14.05 26.28 -16.90
N SER A 86 -13.67 25.22 -17.62
CA SER A 86 -13.64 25.23 -19.09
C SER A 86 -15.01 24.94 -19.74
N VAL A 87 -15.88 24.18 -19.07
CA VAL A 87 -17.19 23.81 -19.61
C VAL A 87 -18.22 24.82 -19.11
N PRO A 88 -18.90 25.57 -20.00
CA PRO A 88 -19.92 26.53 -19.59
C PRO A 88 -21.02 25.82 -18.80
N ASN A 89 -21.16 26.17 -17.52
CA ASN A 89 -22.12 25.55 -16.62
C ASN A 89 -22.81 26.61 -15.75
N ASN A 90 -24.02 26.31 -15.28
CA ASN A 90 -24.80 27.21 -14.43
C ASN A 90 -25.31 26.42 -13.21
N GLY A 91 -24.39 25.99 -12.36
CA GLY A 91 -24.68 25.25 -11.12
C GLY A 91 -24.45 23.75 -11.17
N PHE A 92 -24.53 23.14 -12.36
CA PHE A 92 -24.30 21.72 -12.54
C PHE A 92 -23.47 21.42 -13.78
N LEU A 93 -22.49 20.55 -13.62
CA LEU A 93 -21.71 19.95 -14.69
C LEU A 93 -21.97 18.44 -14.70
N ARG A 94 -22.38 17.91 -15.85
CA ARG A 94 -22.63 16.48 -16.04
C ARG A 94 -21.41 15.78 -16.58
N TYR A 95 -21.01 14.69 -15.95
CA TYR A 95 -19.91 13.86 -16.44
C TYR A 95 -20.19 12.37 -16.19
N TYR A 96 -19.39 11.53 -16.82
CA TYR A 96 -19.61 10.10 -16.93
C TYR A 96 -18.40 9.31 -16.46
N LEU A 97 -18.64 8.25 -15.70
CA LEU A 97 -17.63 7.24 -15.37
C LEU A 97 -17.81 5.99 -16.23
N LEU A 98 -17.13 4.91 -15.85
CA LEU A 98 -17.30 3.55 -16.38
C LEU A 98 -18.77 3.22 -16.69
N GLY A 99 -19.03 2.71 -17.89
CA GLY A 99 -20.34 2.31 -18.38
C GLY A 99 -21.30 3.50 -18.59
N ASN A 100 -20.76 4.71 -18.80
CA ASN A 100 -21.49 5.97 -18.84
C ASN A 100 -22.41 6.19 -17.62
N MET A 101 -21.88 5.87 -16.44
CA MET A 101 -22.55 6.21 -15.19
C MET A 101 -22.57 7.73 -15.01
N GLU A 102 -23.76 8.30 -15.02
CA GLU A 102 -23.96 9.75 -14.94
C GLU A 102 -23.75 10.28 -13.51
N ARG A 103 -23.00 11.38 -13.39
CA ARG A 103 -22.84 12.16 -12.17
C ARG A 103 -23.01 13.65 -12.47
N LEU A 104 -23.47 14.39 -11.48
CA LEU A 104 -23.57 15.85 -11.52
C LEU A 104 -22.63 16.47 -10.49
N LEU A 105 -21.58 17.15 -10.96
CA LEU A 105 -20.78 18.03 -10.12
C LEU A 105 -21.57 19.31 -9.85
N VAL A 106 -21.66 19.70 -8.58
CA VAL A 106 -22.35 20.92 -8.14
C VAL A 106 -21.34 22.06 -8.03
N THR A 107 -21.55 23.14 -8.77
CA THR A 107 -20.53 24.18 -8.99
C THR A 107 -20.87 25.55 -8.40
N THR A 108 -22.15 25.87 -8.16
CA THR A 108 -22.54 27.21 -7.67
C THR A 108 -22.91 27.23 -6.18
N PRO A 109 -22.67 28.36 -5.47
CA PRO A 109 -23.13 28.55 -4.09
C PRO A 109 -24.62 28.33 -3.86
N LYS A 110 -25.47 28.72 -4.83
CA LYS A 110 -26.92 28.58 -4.70
C LYS A 110 -27.35 27.11 -4.71
N ALA A 111 -26.87 26.34 -5.68
CA ALA A 111 -27.12 24.90 -5.72
C ALA A 111 -26.55 24.18 -4.48
N LEU A 112 -25.36 24.56 -4.02
CA LEU A 112 -24.77 24.03 -2.78
C LEU A 112 -25.61 24.37 -1.54
N SER A 113 -26.15 25.59 -1.45
CA SER A 113 -27.04 26.00 -0.36
C SER A 113 -28.32 25.16 -0.31
N GLU A 114 -28.98 24.99 -1.44
CA GLU A 114 -30.20 24.17 -1.53
C GLU A 114 -29.90 22.71 -1.16
N LEU A 115 -28.80 22.15 -1.68
CA LEU A 115 -28.38 20.77 -1.44
C LEU A 115 -27.93 20.50 0.00
N LEU A 116 -27.09 21.37 0.58
CA LEU A 116 -26.44 21.14 1.87
C LEU A 116 -27.23 21.66 3.07
N VAL A 117 -28.15 22.60 2.86
CA VAL A 117 -28.86 23.28 3.96
C VAL A 117 -30.37 23.09 3.84
N GLN A 118 -30.98 23.59 2.75
CA GLN A 118 -32.43 23.66 2.65
C GLN A 118 -33.06 22.27 2.56
N ASN A 119 -32.49 21.41 1.71
CA ASN A 119 -33.03 20.09 1.39
C ASN A 119 -32.09 18.95 1.84
N ALA A 120 -31.21 19.21 2.83
CA ALA A 120 -30.09 18.34 3.20
C ALA A 120 -30.44 16.87 3.49
N TYR A 121 -31.67 16.59 3.94
CA TYR A 121 -32.13 15.24 4.29
C TYR A 121 -32.81 14.49 3.14
N GLU A 122 -33.08 15.16 2.01
CA GLU A 122 -33.61 14.54 0.78
C GLU A 122 -32.51 13.82 -0.02
N PHE A 123 -31.26 14.20 0.27
CA PHE A 123 -30.05 13.75 -0.38
C PHE A 123 -29.16 12.99 0.61
N PRO A 124 -29.42 11.70 0.90
CA PRO A 124 -28.53 10.88 1.70
C PRO A 124 -27.23 10.53 0.95
N LYS A 125 -26.25 9.98 1.67
CA LYS A 125 -25.08 9.34 1.04
C LYS A 125 -25.52 8.19 0.12
N THR A 126 -24.77 7.96 -0.95
CA THR A 126 -24.99 6.80 -1.84
C THR A 126 -24.79 5.49 -1.09
N GLU A 127 -25.50 4.42 -1.46
CA GLU A 127 -25.30 3.07 -0.87
C GLU A 127 -23.83 2.62 -0.95
N LEU A 128 -23.16 2.86 -2.08
CA LEU A 128 -21.74 2.50 -2.26
C LEU A 128 -20.86 3.12 -1.19
N MET A 129 -20.95 4.44 -1.02
CA MET A 129 -20.22 5.18 0.02
C MET A 129 -20.58 4.73 1.44
N ARG A 130 -21.84 4.33 1.70
CA ARG A 130 -22.23 3.79 3.01
C ARG A 130 -21.53 2.45 3.29
N LEU A 131 -21.49 1.54 2.32
CA LEU A 131 -20.88 0.22 2.46
C LEU A 131 -19.35 0.27 2.60
N GLU A 132 -18.72 1.25 1.97
CA GLU A 132 -17.28 1.48 2.13
C GLU A 132 -16.94 1.96 3.54
N LEU A 133 -17.74 2.89 4.08
CA LEU A 133 -17.48 3.51 5.37
C LEU A 133 -17.94 2.69 6.57
N GLU A 134 -19.04 1.92 6.46
CA GLU A 134 -19.66 1.27 7.63
C GLU A 134 -18.74 0.28 8.35
N ARG A 135 -17.83 -0.39 7.62
CA ARG A 135 -16.84 -1.30 8.23
C ARG A 135 -15.89 -0.57 9.17
N VAL A 136 -15.50 0.66 8.81
CA VAL A 136 -14.46 1.44 9.52
C VAL A 136 -15.06 2.39 10.55
N THR A 137 -16.26 2.95 10.28
CA THR A 137 -16.86 3.99 11.12
C THR A 137 -18.03 3.50 11.96
N GLY A 138 -18.45 2.25 11.81
CA GLY A 138 -19.69 1.75 12.41
C GLY A 138 -20.93 2.19 11.62
N LYS A 139 -21.92 1.30 11.54
CA LYS A 139 -23.13 1.46 10.72
C LYS A 139 -24.14 2.46 11.32
N HIS A 140 -24.16 2.55 12.65
CA HIS A 140 -25.06 3.37 13.45
C HIS A 140 -24.44 4.71 13.89
N GLY A 141 -23.20 4.97 13.47
CA GLY A 141 -22.48 6.21 13.76
C GLY A 141 -23.10 7.44 13.11
N VAL A 142 -22.90 8.61 13.72
CA VAL A 142 -23.44 9.91 13.26
C VAL A 142 -23.05 10.24 11.81
N LEU A 143 -21.90 9.71 11.34
CA LEU A 143 -21.45 9.87 9.96
C LEU A 143 -22.42 9.25 8.96
N LEU A 144 -22.98 8.07 9.26
CA LEU A 144 -23.73 7.27 8.29
C LEU A 144 -25.24 7.35 8.48
N VAL A 145 -25.76 7.46 9.70
CA VAL A 145 -27.20 7.61 9.90
C VAL A 145 -27.76 8.83 9.17
N GLU A 146 -29.03 8.76 8.77
CA GLU A 146 -29.72 9.79 8.00
C GLU A 146 -31.05 10.21 8.66
N GLY A 147 -31.66 11.29 8.17
CA GLY A 147 -32.99 11.72 8.61
C GLY A 147 -33.07 12.14 10.08
N LEU A 148 -34.16 11.75 10.75
CA LEU A 148 -34.45 12.09 12.14
C LEU A 148 -33.41 11.49 13.10
N GLU A 149 -32.89 10.29 12.80
CA GLU A 149 -31.89 9.64 13.63
C GLU A 149 -30.59 10.45 13.66
N HIS A 150 -30.10 10.89 12.51
CA HIS A 150 -28.97 11.82 12.45
C HIS A 150 -29.23 13.12 13.23
N LYS A 151 -30.42 13.73 13.10
CA LYS A 151 -30.77 14.95 13.86
C LYS A 151 -30.65 14.71 15.37
N LYS A 152 -31.19 13.59 15.85
CA LYS A 152 -31.18 13.18 17.25
C LYS A 152 -29.76 12.94 17.74
N GLN A 153 -28.99 12.10 17.06
CA GLN A 153 -27.61 11.78 17.44
C GLN A 153 -26.73 13.03 17.46
N ARG A 154 -26.76 13.84 16.38
CA ARG A 154 -25.96 15.08 16.29
C ARG A 154 -26.30 16.02 17.43
N LYS A 155 -27.59 16.26 17.72
CA LYS A 155 -28.02 17.13 18.81
C LYS A 155 -27.43 16.70 20.16
N ASN A 156 -27.41 15.40 20.44
CA ASN A 156 -26.91 14.85 21.70
C ASN A 156 -25.38 14.76 21.78
N LEU A 157 -24.67 14.81 20.64
CA LEU A 157 -23.21 14.83 20.60
C LEU A 157 -22.63 16.26 20.60
N LEU A 158 -23.40 17.26 20.16
CA LEU A 158 -22.95 18.67 20.05
C LEU A 158 -22.28 19.25 21.32
N PRO A 159 -22.69 18.92 22.56
CA PRO A 159 -22.01 19.44 23.75
C PRO A 159 -20.50 19.16 23.79
N ALA A 160 -20.08 17.97 23.33
CA ALA A 160 -18.67 17.57 23.23
C ALA A 160 -17.89 18.35 22.15
N PHE A 161 -18.57 19.07 21.28
CA PHE A 161 -17.98 19.91 20.24
C PHE A 161 -18.30 21.39 20.42
N SER A 162 -18.77 21.77 21.61
CA SER A 162 -19.03 23.17 21.94
C SER A 162 -17.72 23.96 21.98
N TYR A 163 -17.77 25.23 21.56
CA TYR A 163 -16.61 26.12 21.58
C TYR A 163 -15.90 26.13 22.94
N ARG A 164 -16.67 26.23 24.04
CA ARG A 164 -16.13 26.24 25.40
C ARG A 164 -15.36 24.96 25.73
N HIS A 165 -15.88 23.79 25.35
CA HIS A 165 -15.18 22.52 25.59
C HIS A 165 -13.90 22.44 24.76
N ILE A 166 -13.96 22.78 23.47
CA ILE A 166 -12.78 22.76 22.59
C ILE A 166 -11.65 23.64 23.15
N LYS A 167 -11.96 24.81 23.73
CA LYS A 167 -10.95 25.66 24.38
C LYS A 167 -10.24 24.99 25.56
N ASN A 168 -10.94 24.10 26.29
CA ASN A 168 -10.35 23.34 27.38
C ASN A 168 -9.42 22.21 26.90
N LEU A 169 -9.46 21.85 25.61
CA LEU A 169 -8.64 20.79 25.04
C LEU A 169 -7.28 21.27 24.51
N TYR A 170 -7.04 22.58 24.41
CA TYR A 170 -5.76 23.13 23.94
C TYR A 170 -4.53 22.59 24.71
N PRO A 171 -4.57 22.41 26.04
CA PRO A 171 -3.48 21.77 26.77
C PRO A 171 -3.15 20.34 26.26
N VAL A 172 -4.18 19.57 25.88
CA VAL A 172 -4.01 18.20 25.34
C VAL A 172 -3.43 18.25 23.93
N PHE A 173 -3.97 19.13 23.07
CA PHE A 173 -3.44 19.32 21.72
C PHE A 173 -1.97 19.71 21.76
N TRP A 174 -1.63 20.68 22.61
CA TRP A 174 -0.28 21.18 22.78
C TRP A 174 0.68 20.12 23.34
N SER A 175 0.29 19.41 24.40
CA SER A 175 1.17 18.41 25.03
C SER A 175 1.53 17.28 24.05
N LYS A 176 0.54 16.75 23.32
CA LYS A 176 0.75 15.71 22.31
C LYS A 176 1.49 16.22 21.07
N SER A 177 1.28 17.48 20.70
CA SER A 177 2.07 18.12 19.63
C SER A 177 3.55 18.26 20.00
N ILE A 178 3.88 18.49 21.27
CA ILE A 178 5.26 18.52 21.76
C ILE A 178 5.83 17.12 21.89
N GLU A 179 5.06 16.15 22.38
CA GLU A 179 5.46 14.74 22.44
C GLU A 179 5.85 14.22 21.04
N MET A 180 5.06 14.55 20.01
CA MET A 180 5.36 14.23 18.61
C MET A 180 6.71 14.81 18.18
N VAL A 181 6.91 16.12 18.37
CA VAL A 181 8.16 16.80 18.01
C VAL A 181 9.37 16.21 18.75
N LYS A 182 9.22 15.90 20.05
CA LYS A 182 10.28 15.25 20.84
C LYS A 182 10.61 13.85 20.32
N GLY A 183 9.58 13.09 19.93
CA GLY A 183 9.74 11.77 19.31
C GLY A 183 10.52 11.86 18.00
N MET A 184 10.17 12.82 17.14
CA MET A 184 10.90 13.11 15.90
C MET A 184 12.36 13.48 16.16
N GLU A 185 12.62 14.38 17.11
CA GLU A 185 13.99 14.75 17.47
C GLU A 185 14.80 13.58 18.02
N LYS A 186 14.18 12.74 18.85
CA LYS A 186 14.82 11.55 19.40
C LYS A 186 15.18 10.57 18.30
N ASP A 187 14.25 10.27 17.40
CA ASP A 187 14.48 9.41 16.23
C ASP A 187 15.65 9.91 15.38
N LEU A 188 15.69 11.20 15.07
CA LEU A 188 16.81 11.80 14.34
C LEU A 188 18.15 11.69 15.09
N ARG A 189 18.16 11.87 16.43
CA ARG A 189 19.38 11.74 17.24
C ARG A 189 19.86 10.29 17.35
N ASP A 190 18.94 9.34 17.52
CA ASP A 190 19.26 7.92 17.74
C ASP A 190 19.86 7.26 16.49
N ARG A 191 19.66 7.84 15.29
CA ARG A 191 20.21 7.34 14.02
C ARG A 191 21.73 7.54 13.86
N GLY A 192 22.38 8.34 14.71
CA GLY A 192 23.85 8.44 14.80
C GLY A 192 24.60 9.05 13.60
N SER A 193 23.92 9.41 12.50
CA SER A 193 24.48 10.12 11.35
C SER A 193 23.97 11.56 11.30
N SER A 194 24.87 12.54 11.20
CA SER A 194 24.51 13.94 11.01
C SER A 194 23.96 14.24 9.61
N GLU A 195 24.08 13.30 8.67
CA GLU A 195 23.63 13.45 7.27
C GLU A 195 22.22 12.87 7.04
N ASP A 196 21.75 11.95 7.89
CA ASP A 196 20.39 11.38 7.79
C ASP A 196 19.37 12.19 8.60
N ASN A 197 18.95 13.31 8.03
CA ASN A 197 17.92 14.19 8.60
C ASN A 197 16.54 14.02 7.93
N VAL A 198 16.30 12.89 7.27
CA VAL A 198 15.06 12.65 6.53
C VAL A 198 14.02 11.99 7.44
N ILE A 199 12.85 12.60 7.52
CA ILE A 199 11.74 12.11 8.33
C ILE A 199 10.44 12.08 7.54
N GLU A 200 9.67 11.01 7.73
CA GLU A 200 8.31 10.88 7.21
C GLU A 200 7.34 11.51 8.22
N ILE A 201 6.54 12.48 7.80
CA ILE A 201 5.62 13.20 8.68
C ILE A 201 4.38 12.37 8.97
N ARG A 202 3.92 11.57 8.01
CA ARG A 202 2.63 10.87 8.10
C ARG A 202 2.53 9.92 9.31
N PRO A 203 3.52 9.05 9.60
CA PRO A 203 3.46 8.17 10.78
C PRO A 203 3.41 8.93 12.11
N TRP A 204 4.09 10.08 12.21
CA TRP A 204 4.06 10.93 13.41
C TRP A 204 2.72 11.64 13.56
N ALA A 205 2.22 12.22 12.47
CA ALA A 205 0.93 12.91 12.45
C ALA A 205 -0.24 11.98 12.78
N SER A 206 -0.24 10.76 12.24
CA SER A 206 -1.28 9.75 12.51
C SER A 206 -1.32 9.36 13.99
N ARG A 207 -0.16 9.08 14.59
CA ARG A 207 -0.05 8.68 16.01
C ARG A 207 -0.38 9.84 16.95
N ALA A 208 0.08 11.06 16.65
CA ALA A 208 -0.24 12.25 17.45
C ALA A 208 -1.75 12.50 17.50
N THR A 209 -2.41 12.52 16.34
CA THR A 209 -3.85 12.77 16.24
C THR A 209 -4.67 11.62 16.82
N LEU A 210 -4.19 10.37 16.75
CA LEU A 210 -4.80 9.21 17.40
C LEU A 210 -4.78 9.33 18.93
N ASP A 211 -3.63 9.69 19.51
CA ASP A 211 -3.52 9.91 20.95
C ASP A 211 -4.38 11.12 21.40
N ILE A 212 -4.41 12.20 20.61
CA ILE A 212 -5.23 13.38 20.89
C ILE A 212 -6.72 13.02 20.92
N ILE A 213 -7.25 12.34 19.90
CA ILE A 213 -8.67 11.98 19.89
C ILE A 213 -9.01 10.94 20.96
N GLY A 214 -8.07 10.07 21.32
CA GLY A 214 -8.20 9.16 22.45
C GLY A 214 -8.43 9.91 23.76
N ILE A 215 -7.56 10.87 24.08
CA ILE A 215 -7.67 11.64 25.33
C ILE A 215 -8.89 12.56 25.27
N ALA A 216 -8.99 13.40 24.25
CA ALA A 216 -10.00 14.44 24.17
C ALA A 216 -11.41 13.89 23.94
N GLY A 217 -11.53 12.79 23.20
CA GLY A 217 -12.80 12.16 22.87
C GLY A 217 -13.24 11.09 23.86
N MET A 218 -12.30 10.42 24.54
CA MET A 218 -12.58 9.16 25.25
C MET A 218 -11.95 9.09 26.64
N ASP A 219 -11.18 10.11 27.06
CA ASP A 219 -10.40 10.10 28.29
C ASP A 219 -9.40 8.92 28.36
N GLN A 220 -8.82 8.57 27.21
CA GLN A 220 -7.86 7.46 27.09
C GLN A 220 -6.64 7.86 26.26
N ASP A 221 -5.46 7.87 26.89
CA ASP A 221 -4.19 7.94 26.15
C ASP A 221 -3.84 6.55 25.60
N PHE A 222 -3.63 6.44 24.28
CA PHE A 222 -3.23 5.20 23.64
C PHE A 222 -1.71 4.99 23.65
N GLY A 223 -0.93 6.06 23.92
CA GLY A 223 0.52 6.01 23.94
C GLY A 223 1.14 5.62 22.59
N SER A 224 0.47 5.90 21.47
CA SER A 224 0.96 5.51 20.15
C SER A 224 2.17 6.34 19.71
N LEU A 225 2.32 7.58 20.19
CA LEU A 225 3.54 8.37 19.96
C LEU A 225 4.78 7.73 20.60
N ALA A 226 4.65 7.26 21.83
CA ALA A 226 5.73 6.63 22.59
C ALA A 226 6.12 5.24 22.08
N ASP A 227 5.16 4.48 21.54
CA ASP A 227 5.38 3.13 21.00
C ASP A 227 5.11 3.06 19.48
N PRO A 228 6.16 3.05 18.64
CA PRO A 228 6.02 2.85 17.19
C PRO A 228 5.36 1.52 16.81
N LYS A 229 5.36 0.51 17.71
CA LYS A 229 4.75 -0.81 17.50
C LYS A 229 3.32 -0.88 18.04
N ASN A 230 2.73 0.25 18.45
CA ASN A 230 1.38 0.31 19.00
C ASN A 230 0.36 -0.39 18.08
N GLU A 231 -0.33 -1.37 18.64
CA GLU A 231 -1.20 -2.26 17.86
C GLU A 231 -2.42 -1.51 17.28
N LEU A 232 -3.00 -0.55 18.01
CA LEU A 232 -4.13 0.23 17.50
C LEU A 232 -3.72 1.05 16.27
N ALA A 233 -2.57 1.72 16.33
CA ALA A 233 -2.02 2.47 15.20
C ALA A 233 -1.72 1.56 14.01
N ARG A 234 -1.13 0.37 14.24
CA ARG A 234 -0.87 -0.63 13.19
C ARG A 234 -2.14 -1.15 12.53
N GLN A 235 -3.19 -1.42 13.30
CA GLN A 235 -4.47 -1.89 12.76
C GLN A 235 -5.12 -0.81 11.89
N TYR A 236 -5.08 0.45 12.31
CA TYR A 236 -5.56 1.55 11.46
C TYR A 236 -4.75 1.70 10.18
N HIS A 237 -3.42 1.64 10.27
CA HIS A 237 -2.55 1.67 9.10
C HIS A 237 -2.94 0.57 8.09
N ARG A 238 -3.13 -0.68 8.55
CA ARG A 238 -3.58 -1.81 7.71
C ARG A 238 -4.95 -1.56 7.07
N VAL A 239 -5.92 -1.03 7.83
CA VAL A 239 -7.27 -0.71 7.34
C VAL A 239 -7.23 0.36 6.25
N PHE A 240 -6.42 1.41 6.40
CA PHE A 240 -6.37 2.55 5.49
C PHE A 240 -5.40 2.40 4.30
N GLN A 241 -4.77 1.23 4.13
CA GLN A 241 -3.94 0.95 2.95
C GLN A 241 -4.73 1.00 1.64
N GLU A 242 -4.06 1.39 0.55
CA GLU A 242 -4.70 1.37 -0.78
C GLU A 242 -5.04 -0.06 -1.20
N PRO A 243 -6.23 -0.31 -1.79
CA PRO A 243 -6.57 -1.63 -2.26
C PRO A 243 -5.70 -2.03 -3.46
N PRO A 244 -5.19 -3.27 -3.52
CA PRO A 244 -4.47 -3.80 -4.68
C PRO A 244 -5.33 -3.75 -5.95
N LEU A 245 -4.67 -3.78 -7.12
CA LEU A 245 -5.31 -3.73 -8.43
C LEU A 245 -6.39 -4.81 -8.59
N PHE A 246 -6.11 -6.04 -8.16
CA PHE A 246 -7.08 -7.14 -8.21
C PHE A 246 -8.36 -6.86 -7.43
N THR A 247 -8.25 -6.27 -6.23
CA THR A 247 -9.42 -5.86 -5.43
C THR A 247 -10.20 -4.74 -6.13
N LYS A 248 -9.51 -3.77 -6.76
CA LYS A 248 -10.13 -2.71 -7.57
C LYS A 248 -10.93 -3.32 -8.75
N ILE A 249 -10.40 -4.35 -9.43
CA ILE A 249 -11.09 -5.09 -10.50
C ILE A 249 -12.33 -5.82 -9.98
N LEU A 250 -12.19 -6.58 -8.90
CA LEU A 250 -13.33 -7.30 -8.30
C LEU A 250 -14.45 -6.35 -7.87
N PHE A 251 -14.10 -5.16 -7.38
CA PHE A 251 -15.08 -4.15 -7.03
C PHE A 251 -15.85 -3.63 -8.25
N VAL A 252 -15.17 -3.42 -9.38
CA VAL A 252 -15.82 -3.07 -10.66
C VAL A 252 -16.77 -4.19 -11.11
N ILE A 253 -16.36 -5.46 -11.02
CA ILE A 253 -17.21 -6.61 -11.33
C ILE A 253 -18.44 -6.64 -10.42
N GLY A 254 -18.24 -6.55 -9.10
CA GLY A 254 -19.32 -6.51 -8.12
C GLY A 254 -20.29 -5.36 -8.37
N PHE A 255 -19.77 -4.21 -8.78
CA PHE A 255 -20.58 -3.05 -9.16
C PHE A 255 -21.43 -3.32 -10.42
N ILE A 256 -20.84 -3.87 -11.49
CA ILE A 256 -21.56 -4.21 -12.74
C ILE A 256 -22.68 -5.22 -12.47
N LEU A 257 -22.37 -6.24 -11.66
CA LEU A 257 -23.33 -7.26 -11.21
C LEU A 257 -24.38 -6.71 -10.23
N GLY A 258 -24.20 -5.49 -9.73
CA GLY A 258 -25.12 -4.81 -8.82
C GLY A 258 -25.07 -5.34 -7.38
N ASN A 259 -24.00 -6.04 -7.00
CA ASN A 259 -23.84 -6.63 -5.67
C ASN A 259 -22.39 -6.52 -5.15
N VAL A 260 -21.98 -5.29 -4.83
CA VAL A 260 -20.67 -5.01 -4.22
C VAL A 260 -20.49 -5.67 -2.84
N LYS A 261 -21.60 -6.00 -2.15
CA LYS A 261 -21.55 -6.69 -0.84
C LYS A 261 -20.94 -8.08 -0.94
N ILE A 262 -21.20 -8.81 -2.03
CA ILE A 262 -20.58 -10.12 -2.25
C ILE A 262 -19.05 -9.97 -2.26
N ILE A 263 -18.52 -8.95 -2.91
CA ILE A 263 -17.07 -8.73 -2.96
C ILE A 263 -16.47 -8.50 -1.57
N GLN A 264 -17.19 -7.82 -0.68
CA GLN A 264 -16.77 -7.61 0.70
C GLN A 264 -16.89 -8.88 1.56
N GLN A 265 -17.68 -9.87 1.15
CA GLN A 265 -17.85 -11.17 1.81
C GLN A 265 -16.89 -12.24 1.30
N LEU A 266 -16.18 -11.99 0.19
CA LEU A 266 -15.19 -12.93 -0.33
C LEU A 266 -14.02 -13.05 0.66
N PRO A 267 -13.44 -14.26 0.83
CA PRO A 267 -12.33 -14.51 1.76
C PRO A 267 -10.98 -14.01 1.21
N LEU A 268 -10.96 -12.78 0.70
CA LEU A 268 -9.76 -12.10 0.18
C LEU A 268 -8.93 -11.58 1.36
N GLN A 269 -7.60 -11.58 1.20
CA GLN A 269 -6.69 -11.05 2.23
C GLN A 269 -7.08 -9.63 2.65
N ARG A 270 -7.35 -8.75 1.69
CA ARG A 270 -7.79 -7.37 1.97
C ARG A 270 -9.06 -7.29 2.82
N ASN A 271 -10.03 -8.21 2.63
CA ASN A 271 -11.24 -8.23 3.45
C ASN A 271 -10.95 -8.72 4.86
N ARG A 272 -10.10 -9.76 5.00
CA ARG A 272 -9.65 -10.25 6.31
C ARG A 272 -8.91 -9.17 7.08
N ASP A 273 -7.99 -8.47 6.42
CA ASP A 273 -7.24 -7.35 6.99
C ASP A 273 -8.16 -6.26 7.55
N ILE A 274 -9.16 -5.85 6.77
CA ILE A 274 -10.15 -4.84 7.19
C ILE A 274 -10.99 -5.38 8.35
N GLU A 275 -11.46 -6.61 8.26
CA GLU A 275 -12.29 -7.24 9.28
C GLU A 275 -11.55 -7.41 10.61
N GLU A 276 -10.34 -7.95 10.60
CA GLU A 276 -9.47 -8.10 11.77
C GLU A 276 -9.19 -6.75 12.43
N GLY A 277 -8.79 -5.75 11.64
CA GLY A 277 -8.49 -4.42 12.14
C GLY A 277 -9.71 -3.72 12.72
N CYS A 278 -10.85 -3.74 12.01
CA CYS A 278 -12.08 -3.12 12.51
C CYS A 278 -12.61 -3.84 13.75
N ASN A 279 -12.52 -5.17 13.83
CA ASN A 279 -12.89 -5.93 15.03
C ASN A 279 -11.97 -5.62 16.21
N TYR A 280 -10.68 -5.38 15.97
CA TYR A 280 -9.76 -4.92 17.02
C TYR A 280 -10.16 -3.56 17.56
N VAL A 281 -10.39 -2.57 16.69
CA VAL A 281 -10.83 -1.23 17.11
C VAL A 281 -12.16 -1.32 17.85
N ARG A 282 -13.10 -2.15 17.39
CA ARG A 282 -14.40 -2.36 18.05
C ARG A 282 -14.24 -2.87 19.48
N ARG A 283 -13.36 -3.86 19.71
CA ARG A 283 -13.05 -4.36 21.06
C ARG A 283 -12.42 -3.30 21.96
N VAL A 284 -11.57 -2.42 21.40
CA VAL A 284 -11.01 -1.27 22.14
C VAL A 284 -12.13 -0.31 22.55
N ALA A 285 -13.05 0.02 21.64
CA ALA A 285 -14.18 0.87 21.93
C ALA A 285 -15.11 0.28 23.00
N GLU A 286 -15.45 -1.02 22.88
CA GLU A 286 -16.25 -1.75 23.86
C GLU A 286 -15.63 -1.69 25.26
N ARG A 287 -14.31 -1.95 25.37
CA ARG A 287 -13.59 -1.89 26.65
C ARG A 287 -13.70 -0.52 27.29
N ILE A 288 -13.45 0.55 26.54
CA ILE A 288 -13.51 1.93 27.05
C ILE A 288 -14.94 2.28 27.52
N ILE A 289 -15.98 1.86 26.79
CA ILE A 289 -17.37 2.09 27.21
C ILE A 289 -17.67 1.38 28.52
N VAL A 290 -17.24 0.13 28.68
CA VAL A 290 -17.43 -0.63 29.92
C VAL A 290 -16.73 0.06 31.08
N GLU A 291 -15.45 0.43 30.91
CA GLU A 291 -14.67 1.12 31.93
C GLU A 291 -15.31 2.47 32.34
N LYS A 292 -15.74 3.27 31.36
CA LYS A 292 -16.48 4.52 31.61
C LYS A 292 -17.77 4.27 32.40
N LYS A 293 -18.58 3.28 32.00
CA LYS A 293 -19.83 2.93 32.71
C LYS A 293 -19.59 2.50 34.15
N GLU A 294 -18.54 1.74 34.44
CA GLU A 294 -18.19 1.34 35.80
C GLU A 294 -17.71 2.54 36.65
N LYS A 295 -16.93 3.45 36.05
CA LYS A 295 -16.60 4.76 36.68
C LYS A 295 -17.87 5.58 36.97
N MET A 296 -18.88 5.55 36.09
CA MET A 296 -20.16 6.25 36.31
C MET A 296 -20.96 5.69 37.50
N LYS A 297 -20.94 4.37 37.72
CA LYS A 297 -21.65 3.74 38.84
C LYS A 297 -21.02 4.10 40.18
N THR A 298 -19.70 4.17 40.24
CA THR A 298 -18.94 4.42 41.47
C THR A 298 -18.89 5.90 41.85
N ASN A 299 -18.98 6.82 40.89
CA ASN A 299 -18.70 8.25 41.12
C ASN A 299 -19.68 9.18 40.37
N ARG A 300 -20.99 9.06 40.65
CA ARG A 300 -22.10 9.79 39.99
C ARG A 300 -21.96 11.32 39.92
N SER A 301 -21.23 11.96 40.84
CA SER A 301 -21.03 13.41 40.87
C SER A 301 -19.86 13.93 40.02
N SER A 302 -18.96 13.05 39.55
CA SER A 302 -17.74 13.45 38.83
C SER A 302 -17.95 13.66 37.32
N LEU A 303 -18.80 12.86 36.67
CA LEU A 303 -18.99 12.89 35.22
C LEU A 303 -19.99 13.93 34.71
N SER A 304 -20.81 14.57 35.55
CA SER A 304 -21.67 15.68 35.09
C SER A 304 -20.86 16.88 34.58
N ASN A 305 -19.56 16.92 34.90
CA ASN A 305 -18.60 17.91 34.45
C ASN A 305 -17.66 17.40 33.34
N GLU A 306 -17.62 16.09 33.08
CA GLU A 306 -16.84 15.51 31.98
C GLU A 306 -17.56 15.78 30.66
N THR A 307 -16.82 16.31 29.70
CA THR A 307 -17.38 16.82 28.43
C THR A 307 -16.79 16.15 27.20
N ASP A 308 -16.01 15.08 27.39
CA ASP A 308 -15.55 14.21 26.30
C ASP A 308 -16.74 13.51 25.61
N ILE A 309 -16.50 13.03 24.40
CA ILE A 309 -17.55 12.51 23.51
C ILE A 309 -18.28 11.31 24.14
N VAL A 310 -17.53 10.38 24.75
CA VAL A 310 -18.11 9.17 25.36
C VAL A 310 -18.96 9.54 26.57
N SER A 311 -18.47 10.44 27.44
CA SER A 311 -19.25 10.94 28.58
C SER A 311 -20.54 11.63 28.15
N VAL A 312 -20.46 12.53 27.16
CA VAL A 312 -21.63 13.24 26.64
C VAL A 312 -22.66 12.28 26.05
N ALA A 313 -22.21 11.29 25.28
CA ALA A 313 -23.10 10.29 24.69
C ALA A 313 -23.76 9.40 25.75
N LEU A 314 -23.01 8.94 26.76
CA LEU A 314 -23.54 8.15 27.87
C LEU A 314 -24.54 8.96 28.72
N SER A 315 -24.19 10.20 29.08
CA SER A 315 -25.03 11.08 29.90
C SER A 315 -26.31 11.52 29.20
N SER A 316 -26.36 11.50 27.87
CA SER A 316 -27.58 11.81 27.13
C SER A 316 -28.66 10.72 27.24
N GLY A 317 -28.29 9.51 27.71
CA GLY A 317 -29.20 8.36 27.84
C GLY A 317 -29.88 7.95 26.52
N THR A 318 -29.33 8.38 25.38
CA THR A 318 -30.00 8.27 24.09
C THR A 318 -29.53 7.09 23.25
N PHE A 319 -28.28 6.68 23.44
CA PHE A 319 -27.59 5.71 22.61
C PHE A 319 -27.61 4.34 23.26
N THR A 320 -27.85 3.29 22.46
CA THR A 320 -27.59 1.91 22.87
C THR A 320 -26.09 1.62 22.94
N ASP A 321 -25.71 0.50 23.55
CA ASP A 321 -24.30 0.08 23.65
C ASP A 321 -23.66 -0.09 22.27
N GLU A 322 -24.38 -0.69 21.33
CA GLU A 322 -23.93 -0.84 19.95
C GLU A 322 -23.77 0.51 19.24
N GLU A 323 -24.71 1.44 19.45
CA GLU A 323 -24.61 2.79 18.89
C GLU A 323 -23.45 3.59 19.49
N LEU A 324 -23.16 3.42 20.79
CA LEU A 324 -22.02 4.04 21.44
C LEU A 324 -20.70 3.54 20.86
N VAL A 325 -20.57 2.21 20.67
CA VAL A 325 -19.41 1.60 20.00
C VAL A 325 -19.25 2.18 18.60
N ASP A 326 -20.33 2.28 17.83
CA ASP A 326 -20.29 2.84 16.48
C ASP A 326 -19.97 4.35 16.46
N GLN A 327 -20.38 5.14 17.47
CA GLN A 327 -19.91 6.52 17.60
C GLN A 327 -18.39 6.56 17.83
N MET A 328 -17.86 5.69 18.69
CA MET A 328 -16.43 5.62 18.96
C MET A 328 -15.64 5.23 17.72
N MET A 329 -16.09 4.21 16.99
CA MET A 329 -15.51 3.83 15.70
C MET A 329 -15.49 5.03 14.73
N THR A 330 -16.60 5.79 14.65
CA THR A 330 -16.68 7.02 13.85
C THR A 330 -15.64 8.05 14.26
N PHE A 331 -15.55 8.39 15.55
CA PHE A 331 -14.70 9.48 16.02
C PHE A 331 -13.22 9.12 16.03
N LEU A 332 -12.85 7.88 16.35
CA LEU A 332 -11.47 7.43 16.19
C LEU A 332 -11.05 7.54 14.72
N ALA A 333 -11.78 6.90 13.80
CA ALA A 333 -11.42 6.91 12.39
C ALA A 333 -11.41 8.32 11.75
N ALA A 334 -12.47 9.10 11.97
CA ALA A 334 -12.62 10.42 11.34
C ALA A 334 -11.75 11.51 12.01
N GLY A 335 -11.47 11.38 13.30
CA GLY A 335 -10.75 12.38 14.09
C GLY A 335 -9.24 12.36 13.90
N HIS A 336 -8.62 11.20 13.63
CA HIS A 336 -7.16 11.12 13.50
C HIS A 336 -6.66 11.33 12.07
N GLU A 337 -7.11 10.51 11.11
CA GLU A 337 -6.53 10.50 9.76
C GLU A 337 -6.72 11.81 8.99
N THR A 338 -7.81 12.53 9.25
CA THR A 338 -8.13 13.78 8.53
C THR A 338 -7.21 14.93 8.94
N THR A 339 -6.98 15.11 10.24
CA THR A 339 -6.03 16.11 10.74
C THR A 339 -4.59 15.70 10.44
N ALA A 340 -4.27 14.40 10.50
CA ALA A 340 -2.95 13.91 10.13
C ALA A 340 -2.59 14.24 8.66
N ALA A 341 -3.53 14.05 7.74
CA ALA A 341 -3.36 14.45 6.34
C ALA A 341 -3.22 15.98 6.20
N ALA A 342 -3.97 16.77 6.96
CA ALA A 342 -3.88 18.24 6.93
C ALA A 342 -2.51 18.73 7.43
N LEU A 343 -1.96 18.12 8.49
CA LEU A 343 -0.61 18.45 8.97
C LEU A 343 0.45 18.10 7.93
N GLN A 344 0.32 16.95 7.27
CA GLN A 344 1.23 16.54 6.21
C GLN A 344 1.21 17.51 5.03
N TRP A 345 0.02 17.94 4.59
CA TRP A 345 -0.12 19.00 3.58
C TRP A 345 0.45 20.33 4.04
N ALA A 346 0.29 20.69 5.32
CA ALA A 346 0.88 21.90 5.87
C ALA A 346 2.40 21.87 5.78
N VAL A 347 3.04 20.76 6.18
CA VAL A 347 4.49 20.61 6.05
C VAL A 347 4.93 20.68 4.59
N TYR A 348 4.25 19.95 3.69
CA TYR A 348 4.55 20.01 2.26
C TYR A 348 4.46 21.44 1.69
N ALA A 349 3.37 22.16 1.99
CA ALA A 349 3.17 23.53 1.54
C ALA A 349 4.26 24.47 2.09
N LEU A 350 4.63 24.33 3.37
CA LEU A 350 5.69 25.13 3.97
C LEU A 350 7.08 24.83 3.38
N CYS A 351 7.36 23.58 2.98
CA CYS A 351 8.59 23.25 2.27
C CYS A 351 8.62 23.86 0.85
N LYS A 352 7.47 23.96 0.18
CA LYS A 352 7.33 24.64 -1.13
C LYS A 352 7.31 26.16 -1.04
N HIS A 353 7.04 26.72 0.14
CA HIS A 353 6.96 28.17 0.39
C HIS A 353 7.84 28.58 1.60
N PRO A 354 9.18 28.63 1.43
CA PRO A 354 10.11 28.93 2.53
C PRO A 354 9.90 30.30 3.18
N ASP A 355 9.38 31.27 2.44
CA ASP A 355 9.02 32.62 2.92
C ASP A 355 7.86 32.55 3.93
N VAL A 356 6.81 31.80 3.61
CA VAL A 356 5.68 31.53 4.51
C VAL A 356 6.16 30.78 5.75
N GLN A 357 7.02 29.76 5.56
CA GLN A 357 7.60 28.97 6.65
C GLN A 357 8.41 29.84 7.62
N THR A 358 9.22 30.75 7.10
CA THR A 358 10.05 31.65 7.89
C THR A 358 9.18 32.62 8.70
N ARG A 359 8.22 33.29 8.04
CA ARG A 359 7.33 34.24 8.72
C ARG A 359 6.45 33.58 9.78
N LEU A 360 5.92 32.38 9.50
CA LEU A 360 5.15 31.63 10.48
C LEU A 360 5.99 31.25 11.70
N ARG A 361 7.22 30.79 11.47
CA ARG A 361 8.16 30.47 12.54
C ARG A 361 8.48 31.69 13.41
N GLU A 362 8.67 32.86 12.79
CA GLU A 362 8.92 34.13 13.51
C GLU A 362 7.73 34.50 14.40
N GLU A 363 6.49 34.46 13.91
CA GLU A 363 5.29 34.72 14.71
C GLU A 363 5.19 33.74 15.89
N VAL A 364 5.38 32.44 15.63
CA VAL A 364 5.33 31.39 16.65
C VAL A 364 6.39 31.62 17.72
N ARG A 365 7.66 31.83 17.33
CA ARG A 365 8.77 32.00 18.29
C ARG A 365 8.71 33.31 19.07
N ALA A 366 8.08 34.34 18.52
CA ALA A 366 7.92 35.62 19.21
C ALA A 366 6.82 35.59 20.29
N ASN A 367 5.83 34.70 20.16
CA ASN A 367 4.62 34.74 21.00
C ASN A 367 4.37 33.47 21.83
N LEU A 368 5.03 32.36 21.52
CA LEU A 368 4.85 31.08 22.21
C LEU A 368 6.08 30.67 23.04
N PRO A 369 5.90 29.87 24.11
CA PRO A 369 7.02 29.33 24.86
C PRO A 369 7.91 28.44 23.99
N SER A 370 9.16 28.23 24.43
CA SER A 370 10.09 27.34 23.72
C SER A 370 9.54 25.93 23.63
N ILE A 371 9.51 25.38 22.41
CA ILE A 371 8.99 24.04 22.12
C ILE A 371 9.93 22.94 22.65
N SER A 372 11.22 23.23 22.87
CA SER A 372 12.27 22.22 23.09
C SER A 372 12.59 21.86 24.55
N VAL A 373 11.73 22.21 25.51
CA VAL A 373 12.02 21.98 26.95
C VAL A 373 11.46 20.64 27.45
N GLU A 374 12.17 19.99 28.40
CA GLU A 374 11.74 18.71 29.00
C GLU A 374 10.33 18.79 29.59
N ASN A 375 9.98 19.93 30.19
CA ASN A 375 8.66 20.22 30.77
C ASN A 375 8.04 21.46 30.12
N PRO A 376 7.34 21.33 28.99
CA PRO A 376 6.72 22.47 28.34
C PRO A 376 5.59 23.04 29.19
N GLU A 377 5.52 24.37 29.25
CA GLU A 377 4.37 25.03 29.84
C GLU A 377 3.12 24.73 29.02
N SER A 378 2.00 24.50 29.73
CA SER A 378 0.70 24.38 29.10
C SER A 378 0.32 25.71 28.43
N ILE A 379 -0.22 25.65 27.22
CA ILE A 379 -0.69 26.83 26.50
C ILE A 379 -2.19 27.03 26.69
N SER A 380 -2.62 28.27 26.90
CA SER A 380 -4.03 28.62 26.89
C SER A 380 -4.54 28.72 25.46
N ALA A 381 -5.82 28.44 25.24
CA ALA A 381 -6.41 28.64 23.93
C ALA A 381 -6.27 30.09 23.44
N THR A 382 -6.52 31.06 24.32
CA THR A 382 -6.37 32.49 24.03
C THR A 382 -5.00 32.85 23.47
N THR A 383 -3.94 32.23 23.98
CA THR A 383 -2.57 32.46 23.50
C THR A 383 -2.41 32.01 22.05
N LEU A 384 -2.81 30.78 21.73
CA LEU A 384 -2.66 30.25 20.37
C LEU A 384 -3.63 30.94 19.39
N ASP A 385 -4.86 31.24 19.82
CA ASP A 385 -5.86 31.96 19.02
C ASP A 385 -5.44 33.38 18.65
N SER A 386 -4.52 33.97 19.43
CA SER A 386 -4.03 35.32 19.21
C SER A 386 -3.03 35.42 18.06
N LEU A 387 -2.66 34.30 17.42
CA LEU A 387 -1.69 34.23 16.32
C LEU A 387 -2.40 34.31 14.96
N PRO A 388 -2.54 35.51 14.36
CA PRO A 388 -3.30 35.68 13.13
C PRO A 388 -2.66 34.95 11.95
N TYR A 389 -1.32 34.90 11.85
CA TYR A 389 -0.66 34.28 10.70
C TYR A 389 -0.71 32.75 10.77
N LEU A 390 -0.57 32.14 11.95
CA LEU A 390 -0.81 30.71 12.15
C LEU A 390 -2.20 30.31 11.65
N HIS A 391 -3.24 31.03 12.05
CA HIS A 391 -4.60 30.72 11.60
C HIS A 391 -4.82 31.00 10.11
N ALA A 392 -4.16 32.02 9.55
CA ALA A 392 -4.15 32.27 8.12
C ALA A 392 -3.54 31.09 7.34
N VAL A 393 -2.39 30.57 7.79
CA VAL A 393 -1.74 29.40 7.18
C VAL A 393 -2.62 28.15 7.34
N CYS A 394 -3.15 27.85 8.53
CA CYS A 394 -4.03 26.69 8.73
C CYS A 394 -5.28 26.75 7.85
N ASN A 395 -5.94 27.92 7.75
CA ASN A 395 -7.11 28.07 6.89
C ASN A 395 -6.73 27.92 5.41
N GLU A 396 -5.57 28.42 4.99
CA GLU A 396 -5.10 28.27 3.61
C GLU A 396 -4.73 26.83 3.28
N VAL A 397 -4.10 26.08 4.19
CA VAL A 397 -3.86 24.63 4.05
C VAL A 397 -5.18 23.89 3.89
N LEU A 398 -6.14 24.16 4.77
CA LEU A 398 -7.45 23.49 4.71
C LEU A 398 -8.22 23.84 3.43
N ARG A 399 -8.07 25.07 2.91
CA ARG A 399 -8.66 25.49 1.64
C ARG A 399 -7.99 24.79 0.46
N PHE A 400 -6.68 24.96 0.33
CA PHE A 400 -5.89 24.56 -0.83
C PHE A 400 -5.65 23.05 -0.88
N HIS A 401 -5.63 22.38 0.28
CA HIS A 401 -5.41 20.94 0.39
C HIS A 401 -6.48 20.31 1.31
N PRO A 402 -7.74 20.21 0.84
CA PRO A 402 -8.80 19.60 1.64
C PRO A 402 -8.52 18.11 1.86
N SER A 403 -8.37 17.67 3.12
CA SER A 403 -8.09 16.27 3.45
C SER A 403 -9.11 15.29 2.87
N VAL A 404 -10.38 15.72 2.72
CA VAL A 404 -11.44 14.96 2.05
C VAL A 404 -11.86 15.73 0.79
N PRO A 405 -11.40 15.32 -0.40
CA PRO A 405 -11.50 16.14 -1.62
C PRO A 405 -12.89 16.11 -2.28
N LEU A 406 -13.75 15.17 -1.88
CA LEU A 406 -15.14 15.07 -2.35
C LEU A 406 -16.06 14.26 -1.43
N THR A 407 -17.36 14.40 -1.65
CA THR A 407 -18.39 13.53 -1.08
C THR A 407 -19.56 13.35 -2.06
N PHE A 408 -20.27 12.23 -1.95
CA PHE A 408 -21.38 11.89 -2.84
C PHE A 408 -22.73 11.96 -2.13
N ARG A 409 -23.75 12.40 -2.86
CA ARG A 409 -25.16 12.36 -2.47
C ARG A 409 -26.00 11.74 -3.57
N ILE A 410 -27.18 11.25 -3.23
CA ILE A 410 -28.13 10.70 -4.20
C ILE A 410 -29.53 11.26 -3.98
N SER A 411 -30.21 11.65 -5.06
CA SER A 411 -31.61 12.08 -4.94
C SER A 411 -32.54 10.88 -4.67
N THR A 412 -33.41 10.99 -3.67
CA THR A 412 -34.36 9.91 -3.30
C THR A 412 -35.68 9.94 -4.07
N HIS A 413 -35.98 11.08 -4.69
CA HIS A 413 -37.18 11.35 -5.48
C HIS A 413 -36.86 12.38 -6.59
N ASP A 414 -37.82 12.65 -7.48
CA ASP A 414 -37.67 13.70 -8.47
C ASP A 414 -37.83 15.05 -7.75
N THR A 415 -36.86 15.95 -7.88
CA THR A 415 -36.84 17.24 -7.18
C THR A 415 -36.25 18.33 -8.07
N ILE A 416 -36.25 19.58 -7.63
CA ILE A 416 -35.67 20.71 -8.34
C ILE A 416 -34.57 21.31 -7.46
N LEU A 417 -33.37 21.47 -8.02
CA LEU A 417 -32.26 22.20 -7.40
C LEU A 417 -31.78 23.29 -8.34
N ASP A 418 -31.66 24.51 -7.85
CA ASP A 418 -31.27 25.70 -8.60
C ASP A 418 -32.03 25.83 -9.94
N GLY A 419 -33.35 25.59 -9.89
CA GLY A 419 -34.24 25.61 -11.07
C GLY A 419 -34.08 24.42 -12.04
N THR A 420 -33.18 23.49 -11.76
CA THR A 420 -32.90 22.31 -12.60
C THR A 420 -33.59 21.06 -12.05
N LEU A 421 -34.29 20.31 -12.91
CA LEU A 421 -34.89 19.03 -12.54
C LEU A 421 -33.80 18.00 -12.22
N ILE A 422 -33.83 17.45 -11.01
CA ILE A 422 -32.96 16.38 -10.55
C ILE A 422 -33.79 15.10 -10.36
N PRO A 423 -33.73 14.15 -11.31
CA PRO A 423 -34.46 12.89 -11.19
C PRO A 423 -33.99 12.02 -10.02
N LYS A 424 -34.88 11.17 -9.52
CA LYS A 424 -34.59 10.14 -8.54
C LYS A 424 -33.42 9.26 -8.98
N GLY A 425 -32.48 9.05 -8.07
CA GLY A 425 -31.29 8.23 -8.27
C GLY A 425 -30.12 8.95 -8.93
N THR A 426 -30.25 10.24 -9.22
CA THR A 426 -29.13 11.08 -9.70
C THR A 426 -28.07 11.21 -8.61
N GLN A 427 -26.81 10.92 -8.94
CA GLN A 427 -25.67 11.10 -8.05
C GLN A 427 -25.13 12.53 -8.18
N LEU A 428 -25.07 13.23 -7.05
CA LEU A 428 -24.54 14.58 -6.92
C LEU A 428 -23.16 14.50 -6.26
N VAL A 429 -22.20 15.22 -6.83
CA VAL A 429 -20.81 15.28 -6.39
C VAL A 429 -20.56 16.65 -5.81
N ILE A 430 -20.16 16.68 -4.55
CA ILE A 430 -19.75 17.89 -3.84
C ILE A 430 -18.25 17.79 -3.67
N SER A 431 -17.49 18.68 -4.30
CA SER A 431 -16.03 18.60 -4.33
C SER A 431 -15.40 19.83 -3.68
N PRO A 432 -14.95 19.73 -2.43
CA PRO A 432 -14.05 20.72 -1.84
C PRO A 432 -12.82 21.00 -2.72
N GLU A 433 -12.24 19.95 -3.33
CA GLU A 433 -11.08 20.09 -4.22
C GLU A 433 -11.34 21.08 -5.37
N VAL A 434 -12.52 21.03 -5.98
CA VAL A 434 -12.87 21.96 -7.07
C VAL A 434 -13.31 23.32 -6.53
N ILE A 435 -14.24 23.35 -5.56
CA ILE A 435 -14.87 24.60 -5.12
C ILE A 435 -13.89 25.51 -4.38
N ASN A 436 -12.96 24.94 -3.61
CA ASN A 436 -11.97 25.72 -2.88
C ASN A 436 -10.93 26.38 -3.80
N HIS A 437 -10.82 25.94 -5.07
CA HIS A 437 -9.93 26.51 -6.10
C HIS A 437 -10.69 27.27 -7.19
N HIS A 438 -12.01 27.42 -7.05
CA HIS A 438 -12.82 28.05 -8.09
C HIS A 438 -12.55 29.56 -8.16
N LYS A 439 -12.04 30.04 -9.29
CA LYS A 439 -11.62 31.45 -9.48
C LYS A 439 -12.74 32.46 -9.27
N ASP A 440 -13.97 32.14 -9.67
CA ASP A 440 -15.11 33.05 -9.43
C ASP A 440 -15.43 33.25 -7.94
N LEU A 441 -14.97 32.34 -7.06
CA LEU A 441 -15.21 32.40 -5.61
C LEU A 441 -14.01 32.93 -4.82
N TRP A 442 -12.79 32.65 -5.31
CA TRP A 442 -11.54 32.90 -4.61
C TRP A 442 -10.62 33.92 -5.30
N GLY A 443 -10.95 34.37 -6.51
CA GLY A 443 -10.16 35.30 -7.32
C GLY A 443 -9.14 34.60 -8.23
N ASP A 444 -8.37 35.40 -8.97
CA ASP A 444 -7.37 34.90 -9.94
C ASP A 444 -6.25 34.08 -9.30
N ASP A 445 -6.02 34.25 -8.00
CA ASP A 445 -5.00 33.54 -7.22
C ASP A 445 -5.54 32.28 -6.52
N ALA A 446 -6.73 31.79 -6.88
CA ALA A 446 -7.35 30.62 -6.26
C ALA A 446 -6.46 29.36 -6.30
N ASP A 447 -5.69 29.19 -7.38
CA ASP A 447 -4.73 28.10 -7.61
C ASP A 447 -3.35 28.36 -6.99
N LYS A 448 -3.22 29.41 -6.16
CA LYS A 448 -2.00 29.73 -5.43
C LYS A 448 -2.23 29.58 -3.93
N PHE A 449 -1.28 28.94 -3.26
CA PHE A 449 -1.23 28.90 -1.81
C PHE A 449 -0.82 30.29 -1.28
N ASN A 450 -1.77 31.02 -0.69
CA ASN A 450 -1.59 32.41 -0.25
C ASN A 450 -2.26 32.66 1.11
N PRO A 451 -1.54 32.52 2.23
CA PRO A 451 -2.06 32.82 3.57
C PRO A 451 -2.49 34.29 3.76
N GLU A 452 -1.91 35.25 3.04
CA GLU A 452 -2.23 36.68 3.23
C GLU A 452 -3.71 37.01 2.99
N ARG A 453 -4.42 36.19 2.19
CA ARG A 453 -5.85 36.40 1.91
C ARG A 453 -6.71 36.44 3.17
N TRP A 454 -6.25 35.81 4.25
CA TRP A 454 -6.97 35.72 5.52
C TRP A 454 -6.70 36.89 6.48
N LEU A 455 -5.73 37.77 6.20
CA LEU A 455 -5.30 38.81 7.15
C LEU A 455 -6.03 40.16 6.98
N GLY A 456 -6.77 40.35 5.88
CA GLY A 456 -7.48 41.61 5.63
C GLY A 456 -8.66 41.87 6.60
N PRO A 457 -9.11 43.12 6.75
CA PRO A 457 -10.27 43.45 7.59
C PRO A 457 -11.50 42.60 7.24
N GLY A 458 -12.04 41.88 8.22
CA GLY A 458 -13.20 41.00 8.03
C GLY A 458 -12.92 39.69 7.26
N ARG A 459 -11.66 39.38 6.91
CA ARG A 459 -11.31 38.20 6.10
C ARG A 459 -10.86 36.98 6.89
N ALA A 460 -10.60 37.12 8.19
CA ALA A 460 -10.06 36.03 9.04
C ALA A 460 -10.83 34.70 8.94
N ASN A 461 -12.15 34.75 8.72
CA ASN A 461 -13.00 33.56 8.61
C ASN A 461 -13.45 33.22 7.19
N THR A 462 -13.24 34.12 6.22
CA THR A 462 -13.79 33.99 4.86
C THR A 462 -12.73 33.99 3.76
N GLY A 463 -11.50 34.42 4.06
CA GLY A 463 -10.42 34.54 3.07
C GLY A 463 -10.73 35.54 1.95
N GLY A 464 -11.71 36.43 2.17
CA GLY A 464 -12.17 37.42 1.18
C GLY A 464 -13.32 36.97 0.29
N THR A 465 -13.84 35.75 0.43
CA THR A 465 -15.01 35.31 -0.36
C THR A 465 -16.33 35.92 0.15
N SER A 466 -17.29 36.11 -0.76
CA SER A 466 -18.63 36.63 -0.46
C SER A 466 -19.64 35.54 -0.09
N SER A 467 -19.26 34.26 -0.20
CA SER A 467 -20.15 33.12 -0.03
C SER A 467 -19.65 32.12 1.02
N ASN A 468 -20.51 31.78 1.98
CA ASN A 468 -20.24 30.72 2.97
C ASN A 468 -20.09 29.32 2.35
N TYR A 469 -20.38 29.17 1.06
CA TYR A 469 -20.28 27.91 0.31
C TYR A 469 -19.01 27.82 -0.54
N ALA A 470 -18.10 28.79 -0.43
CA ALA A 470 -16.82 28.77 -1.14
C ALA A 470 -15.75 27.92 -0.43
N PHE A 471 -15.83 27.77 0.89
CA PHE A 471 -14.92 26.95 1.67
C PHE A 471 -15.60 25.67 2.17
N LEU A 472 -15.46 24.58 1.41
CA LEU A 472 -16.21 23.34 1.60
C LEU A 472 -15.46 22.23 2.34
N THR A 473 -14.25 22.48 2.85
CA THR A 473 -13.43 21.45 3.53
C THR A 473 -14.15 20.76 4.68
N PHE A 474 -15.03 21.47 5.37
CA PHE A 474 -15.88 20.93 6.45
C PHE A 474 -17.35 20.76 6.03
N LEU A 475 -17.64 20.91 4.73
CA LEU A 475 -18.98 21.09 4.16
C LEU A 475 -19.72 22.25 4.84
N HIS A 476 -21.03 22.34 4.65
CA HIS A 476 -21.89 23.35 5.27
C HIS A 476 -23.22 22.73 5.69
N GLY A 477 -23.96 23.39 6.59
CA GLY A 477 -25.32 23.02 6.96
C GLY A 477 -25.43 21.93 8.04
N PRO A 478 -26.62 21.30 8.19
CA PRO A 478 -26.88 20.32 9.25
C PRO A 478 -25.98 19.08 9.22
N ARG A 479 -25.40 18.75 8.06
CA ARG A 479 -24.46 17.63 7.84
C ARG A 479 -22.99 18.08 7.76
N SER A 480 -22.68 19.33 8.11
CA SER A 480 -21.29 19.81 8.24
C SER A 480 -20.50 19.01 9.28
N CYS A 481 -19.17 19.02 9.16
CA CYS A 481 -18.29 18.35 10.12
C CYS A 481 -18.59 18.83 11.55
N ILE A 482 -18.96 17.92 12.44
CA ILE A 482 -19.21 18.24 13.85
C ILE A 482 -17.91 18.63 14.57
N GLY A 483 -16.79 18.05 14.14
CA GLY A 483 -15.45 18.28 14.69
C GLY A 483 -14.69 19.46 14.06
N GLN A 484 -15.32 20.35 13.30
CA GLN A 484 -14.61 21.45 12.60
C GLN A 484 -13.77 22.31 13.55
N GLY A 485 -14.34 22.74 14.68
CA GLY A 485 -13.61 23.55 15.65
C GLY A 485 -12.46 22.79 16.33
N PHE A 486 -12.65 21.49 16.57
CA PHE A 486 -11.63 20.59 17.11
C PHE A 486 -10.45 20.47 16.14
N ALA A 487 -10.72 20.09 14.88
CA ALA A 487 -9.68 19.89 13.87
C ALA A 487 -8.86 21.16 13.59
N LYS A 488 -9.51 22.34 13.57
CA LYS A 488 -8.79 23.62 13.41
C LYS A 488 -7.86 23.93 14.59
N ALA A 489 -8.31 23.68 15.81
CA ALA A 489 -7.51 23.90 17.02
C ALA A 489 -6.35 22.90 17.13
N GLU A 490 -6.62 21.63 16.81
CA GLU A 490 -5.65 20.55 16.78
C GLU A 490 -4.56 20.82 15.73
N LEU A 491 -4.95 21.14 14.49
CA LEU A 491 -4.01 21.47 13.41
C LEU A 491 -3.14 22.68 13.75
N ALA A 492 -3.72 23.74 14.33
CA ALA A 492 -2.97 24.92 14.74
C ALA A 492 -1.90 24.58 15.79
N SER A 493 -2.23 23.71 16.75
CA SER A 493 -1.30 23.26 17.79
C SER A 493 -0.15 22.44 17.20
N LEU A 494 -0.49 21.44 16.36
CA LEU A 494 0.49 20.58 15.69
C LEU A 494 1.42 21.38 14.78
N LEU A 495 0.86 22.32 14.00
CA LEU A 495 1.63 23.13 13.06
C LEU A 495 2.56 24.09 13.79
N ALA A 496 2.06 24.76 14.84
CA ALA A 496 2.85 25.70 15.63
C ALA A 496 4.06 25.02 16.30
N THR A 497 3.89 23.84 16.92
CA THR A 497 5.02 23.13 17.51
C THR A 497 6.02 22.67 16.45
N THR A 498 5.53 22.12 15.33
CA THR A 498 6.37 21.59 14.25
C THR A 498 7.23 22.69 13.62
N VAL A 499 6.61 23.79 13.18
CA VAL A 499 7.32 24.91 12.52
C VAL A 499 8.18 25.71 13.50
N GLY A 500 7.75 25.81 14.76
CA GLY A 500 8.51 26.46 15.83
C GLY A 500 9.81 25.73 16.12
N ARG A 501 9.81 24.39 16.05
CA ARG A 501 10.99 23.57 16.33
C ARG A 501 11.90 23.38 15.12
N PHE A 502 11.36 23.02 13.97
CA PHE A 502 12.13 22.57 12.82
C PHE A 502 12.19 23.60 11.71
N HIS A 503 13.31 23.60 10.98
CA HIS A 503 13.39 24.05 9.59
C HIS A 503 13.21 22.83 8.70
N MET A 504 12.30 22.90 7.73
CA MET A 504 11.86 21.75 6.94
C MET A 504 12.02 22.02 5.45
N GLU A 505 12.55 21.03 4.74
CA GLU A 505 12.74 21.03 3.29
C GLU A 505 12.31 19.68 2.72
N LEU A 506 11.96 19.63 1.44
CA LEU A 506 11.73 18.36 0.75
C LEU A 506 13.09 17.75 0.41
N LYS A 507 13.25 16.44 0.68
CA LYS A 507 14.45 15.70 0.28
C LYS A 507 14.70 15.82 -1.23
N ASP A 508 13.63 15.64 -2.01
CA ASP A 508 13.66 15.69 -3.47
C ASP A 508 12.70 16.80 -3.95
N PRO A 509 13.14 18.08 -3.99
CA PRO A 509 12.27 19.20 -4.27
C PRO A 509 11.69 19.19 -5.69
N ASP A 510 12.39 18.57 -6.64
CA ASP A 510 11.98 18.47 -8.05
C ASP A 510 11.16 17.21 -8.36
N ALA A 511 11.00 16.31 -7.40
CA ALA A 511 10.17 15.12 -7.59
C ALA A 511 8.72 15.51 -7.87
N LYS A 512 8.07 14.77 -8.79
CA LYS A 512 6.65 14.93 -9.06
C LYS A 512 5.86 14.56 -7.81
N LEU A 513 4.94 15.42 -7.39
CA LEU A 513 4.05 15.14 -6.27
C LEU A 513 3.16 13.94 -6.61
N GLU A 514 3.37 12.85 -5.88
CA GLU A 514 2.46 11.72 -5.84
C GLU A 514 1.52 11.87 -4.65
N VAL A 515 0.27 11.43 -4.82
CA VAL A 515 -0.79 11.65 -3.85
C VAL A 515 -1.47 10.32 -3.56
N LYS A 516 -1.51 9.93 -2.28
CA LYS A 516 -2.30 8.79 -1.80
C LYS A 516 -3.78 9.16 -1.84
N ARG A 517 -4.61 8.36 -2.50
CA ARG A 517 -6.02 8.69 -2.77
C ARG A 517 -6.93 7.58 -2.21
N THR A 518 -7.21 7.67 -0.91
CA THR A 518 -8.18 6.79 -0.21
C THR A 518 -9.44 7.57 0.18
N ALA A 519 -9.97 7.36 1.38
CA ALA A 519 -11.02 8.23 1.93
C ALA A 519 -10.50 9.65 2.21
N THR A 520 -9.21 9.78 2.49
CA THR A 520 -8.48 11.04 2.56
C THR A 520 -7.47 11.17 1.42
N MET A 521 -7.01 12.40 1.19
CA MET A 521 -5.99 12.73 0.22
C MET A 521 -4.79 13.37 0.92
N SER A 522 -3.59 12.87 0.65
CA SER A 522 -2.33 13.34 1.24
C SER A 522 -1.14 13.12 0.30
N PRO A 523 -0.04 13.87 0.42
CA PRO A 523 1.20 13.54 -0.28
C PRO A 523 1.62 12.10 0.02
N LEU A 524 2.21 11.43 -0.96
CA LEU A 524 2.92 10.20 -0.69
C LEU A 524 4.23 10.57 0.01
N ASP A 525 4.39 10.11 1.24
CA ASP A 525 5.56 10.33 2.08
C ASP A 525 5.97 8.97 2.64
N GLY A 526 7.21 8.58 2.43
CA GLY A 526 7.77 7.35 2.99
C GLY A 526 7.48 6.03 2.28
N GLU A 527 6.50 5.95 1.38
CA GLU A 527 6.31 4.75 0.55
C GLU A 527 7.37 4.75 -0.57
N LYS A 528 8.60 4.33 -0.20
CA LYS A 528 9.66 4.07 -1.18
C LYS A 528 9.12 3.06 -2.19
N SER A 529 9.17 3.43 -3.47
CA SER A 529 9.05 2.45 -4.54
C SER A 529 9.96 1.26 -4.21
N PRO A 530 9.47 0.01 -4.23
CA PRO A 530 10.34 -1.15 -4.07
C PRO A 530 11.37 -1.19 -5.21
N PHE A 531 11.15 -0.47 -6.30
CA PHE A 531 12.09 -0.34 -7.41
C PHE A 531 12.96 0.90 -7.22
N VAL A 532 14.23 0.69 -6.84
CA VAL A 532 15.25 1.75 -6.73
C VAL A 532 16.06 1.78 -8.02
N ILE A 533 16.13 2.94 -8.65
CA ILE A 533 16.82 3.15 -9.92
C ILE A 533 18.17 3.80 -9.63
N HIS A 534 19.26 3.13 -10.00
CA HIS A 534 20.62 3.68 -9.93
C HIS A 534 21.10 4.18 -11.31
N ASN A 535 20.61 3.56 -12.39
CA ASN A 535 20.88 3.92 -13.78
C ASN A 535 19.59 3.83 -14.60
N ASP A 536 19.37 4.77 -15.53
CA ASP A 536 18.15 4.84 -16.34
C ASP A 536 17.88 3.59 -17.21
N GLN A 537 18.90 2.79 -17.53
CA GLN A 537 18.71 1.50 -18.20
C GLN A 537 17.79 0.56 -17.41
N PHE A 538 17.74 0.68 -16.08
CA PHE A 538 16.83 -0.12 -15.25
C PHE A 538 15.36 0.19 -15.53
N ARG A 539 15.01 1.40 -15.99
CA ARG A 539 13.63 1.75 -16.37
C ARG A 539 13.13 0.90 -17.52
N ALA A 540 14.00 0.52 -18.46
CA ALA A 540 13.64 -0.37 -19.55
C ALA A 540 13.33 -1.79 -19.06
N ILE A 541 14.01 -2.26 -18.00
CA ILE A 541 13.76 -3.55 -17.34
C ILE A 541 12.43 -3.51 -16.58
N LEU A 542 12.15 -2.40 -15.88
CA LEU A 542 10.90 -2.24 -15.12
C LEU A 542 9.65 -2.15 -16.02
N GLY A 543 9.74 -1.46 -17.17
CA GLY A 543 8.58 -1.12 -17.99
C GLY A 543 7.73 0.00 -17.38
N GLU A 544 6.53 0.22 -17.92
CA GLU A 544 5.66 1.35 -17.51
C GLU A 544 4.97 1.15 -16.16
N ALA A 545 4.73 -0.11 -15.75
CA ALA A 545 3.95 -0.44 -14.57
C ALA A 545 4.45 -1.73 -13.90
N PRO A 546 5.69 -1.74 -13.36
CA PRO A 546 6.19 -2.90 -12.64
C PRO A 546 5.32 -3.15 -11.40
N THR A 547 5.09 -4.42 -11.06
CA THR A 547 4.31 -4.79 -9.87
C THR A 547 5.08 -5.75 -8.98
N LEU A 548 4.89 -5.62 -7.68
CA LEU A 548 5.38 -6.55 -6.67
C LEU A 548 4.17 -7.10 -5.90
N GLU A 549 4.03 -8.43 -5.86
CA GLU A 549 2.91 -9.14 -5.25
C GLU A 549 3.42 -10.21 -4.28
N LEU A 550 2.89 -10.25 -3.05
CA LEU A 550 3.11 -11.36 -2.12
C LEU A 550 2.20 -12.53 -2.53
N LEU A 551 2.79 -13.66 -2.94
CA LEU A 551 2.04 -14.85 -3.35
C LEU A 551 1.70 -15.78 -2.18
N ALA A 552 2.62 -15.96 -1.25
CA ALA A 552 2.44 -16.82 -0.09
C ALA A 552 3.30 -16.36 1.09
N GLU A 553 2.81 -16.58 2.30
CA GLU A 553 3.52 -16.30 3.55
C GLU A 553 3.26 -17.44 4.54
N ASN A 554 4.30 -17.84 5.26
CA ASN A 554 4.23 -18.82 6.34
C ASN A 554 5.12 -18.37 7.49
N SER A 555 4.51 -17.93 8.58
CA SER A 555 5.21 -17.45 9.77
C SER A 555 5.78 -18.59 10.64
N ALA A 556 5.40 -19.85 10.41
CA ALA A 556 5.82 -20.96 11.24
C ALA A 556 7.22 -21.49 10.86
N TYR A 557 7.58 -21.46 9.58
CA TYR A 557 8.87 -21.92 9.10
C TYR A 557 9.28 -21.28 7.75
N PRO A 558 10.59 -21.18 7.46
CA PRO A 558 11.13 -20.57 6.25
C PRO A 558 11.01 -21.50 5.03
N PHE A 559 9.85 -21.53 4.39
CA PHE A 559 9.54 -22.47 3.30
C PHE A 559 10.11 -22.11 1.93
N ALA A 560 10.53 -20.86 1.72
CA ALA A 560 10.98 -20.31 0.45
C ALA A 560 12.40 -19.75 0.59
N HIS A 561 13.40 -20.63 0.48
CA HIS A 561 14.81 -20.29 0.67
C HIS A 561 15.60 -20.43 -0.64
N GLU A 562 15.61 -21.63 -1.22
CA GLU A 562 16.52 -22.02 -2.31
C GLU A 562 15.78 -22.67 -3.49
N ALA A 563 16.54 -22.98 -4.55
CA ALA A 563 16.08 -23.75 -5.72
C ALA A 563 14.74 -23.31 -6.33
N GLY A 564 14.61 -22.03 -6.66
CA GLY A 564 13.52 -21.57 -7.53
C GLY A 564 13.61 -22.25 -8.90
N ILE A 565 12.80 -23.28 -9.13
CA ILE A 565 12.77 -24.04 -10.40
C ILE A 565 11.38 -23.90 -11.03
N PHE A 566 11.31 -23.07 -12.06
CA PHE A 566 10.09 -22.87 -12.83
C PHE A 566 10.07 -23.78 -14.07
N ILE A 567 8.98 -24.54 -14.24
CA ILE A 567 8.73 -25.42 -15.37
C ILE A 567 7.63 -24.81 -16.25
N PRO A 568 7.98 -24.22 -17.42
CA PRO A 568 7.03 -23.44 -18.22
C PRO A 568 5.88 -24.27 -18.79
N SER A 569 6.17 -25.48 -19.26
CA SER A 569 5.20 -26.37 -19.90
C SER A 569 4.03 -26.75 -18.99
N SER A 570 4.24 -26.72 -17.68
CA SER A 570 3.24 -27.05 -16.67
C SER A 570 2.87 -25.87 -15.76
N ASN A 571 3.45 -24.69 -16.02
CA ASN A 571 3.36 -23.51 -15.16
C ASN A 571 3.51 -23.85 -13.66
N THR A 572 4.57 -24.59 -13.35
CA THR A 572 4.82 -25.13 -12.00
C THR A 572 6.13 -24.59 -11.46
N LEU A 573 6.10 -24.14 -10.20
CA LEU A 573 7.28 -23.69 -9.47
C LEU A 573 7.60 -24.71 -8.36
N PHE A 574 8.86 -25.13 -8.28
CA PHE A 574 9.43 -25.87 -7.16
C PHE A 574 10.39 -24.96 -6.39
N ILE A 575 10.45 -25.16 -5.08
CA ILE A 575 11.33 -24.43 -4.15
C ILE A 575 11.80 -25.38 -3.04
N THR A 576 12.90 -25.03 -2.38
CA THR A 576 13.36 -25.69 -1.15
C THR A 576 13.29 -24.74 0.04
N SER A 577 12.97 -25.29 1.22
CA SER A 577 12.98 -24.54 2.48
C SER A 577 14.40 -24.28 2.97
N ASN A 578 14.54 -23.40 3.97
CA ASN A 578 15.76 -23.35 4.78
C ASN A 578 15.81 -24.57 5.71
N LEU A 579 16.87 -24.69 6.52
CA LEU A 579 17.09 -25.76 7.49
C LEU A 579 15.91 -25.86 8.47
N LEU A 580 15.15 -26.95 8.37
CA LEU A 580 14.06 -27.28 9.27
C LEU A 580 14.48 -28.40 10.24
N GLN A 581 13.68 -28.60 11.28
CA GLN A 581 13.77 -29.77 12.14
C GLN A 581 12.53 -30.65 11.94
N ASN A 582 12.71 -31.97 11.91
CA ASN A 582 11.60 -32.90 11.99
C ASN A 582 11.10 -33.03 13.46
N GLU A 583 10.05 -33.82 13.68
CA GLU A 583 9.49 -34.04 15.03
C GLU A 583 10.50 -34.64 16.03
N THR A 584 11.58 -35.27 15.56
CA THR A 584 12.65 -35.85 16.37
C THR A 584 13.86 -34.92 16.54
N GLY A 585 13.77 -33.66 16.09
CA GLY A 585 14.85 -32.66 16.18
C GLY A 585 15.99 -32.83 15.16
N THR A 586 15.84 -33.75 14.19
CA THR A 586 16.82 -34.01 13.14
C THR A 586 16.70 -32.95 12.03
N PRO A 587 17.82 -32.39 11.54
CA PRO A 587 17.80 -31.43 10.44
C PRO A 587 17.24 -32.03 9.15
N LYS A 588 16.41 -31.25 8.43
CA LYS A 588 15.88 -31.60 7.10
C LYS A 588 15.67 -30.36 6.24
N ILE A 589 15.62 -30.55 4.93
CA ILE A 589 15.11 -29.55 3.96
C ILE A 589 13.85 -30.11 3.28
N GLN A 590 12.85 -29.26 3.06
CA GLN A 590 11.60 -29.63 2.42
C GLN A 590 11.57 -29.13 0.97
N ILE A 591 11.35 -30.05 0.00
CA ILE A 591 11.02 -29.68 -1.38
C ILE A 591 9.52 -29.43 -1.45
N THR A 592 9.12 -28.29 -1.99
CA THR A 592 7.71 -27.89 -2.14
C THR A 592 7.42 -27.53 -3.59
N LYS A 593 6.31 -28.06 -4.11
CA LYS A 593 5.70 -27.55 -5.33
C LYS A 593 4.68 -26.48 -4.95
N VAL A 594 4.79 -25.30 -5.54
CA VAL A 594 4.03 -24.08 -5.19
C VAL A 594 2.57 -24.19 -5.64
N LYS A 595 1.84 -25.03 -4.90
CA LYS A 595 0.40 -25.15 -4.62
C LYS A 595 0.22 -25.88 -3.27
N CYS A 596 1.24 -25.79 -2.40
CA CYS A 596 1.37 -26.48 -1.11
C CYS A 596 1.41 -28.01 -1.18
N GLU A 597 2.03 -28.58 -2.22
CA GLU A 597 2.32 -30.02 -2.27
C GLU A 597 3.74 -30.26 -1.77
N GLU A 598 3.88 -30.74 -0.53
CA GLU A 598 5.16 -31.18 0.04
C GLU A 598 5.57 -32.52 -0.59
N ILE A 599 6.79 -32.57 -1.13
CA ILE A 599 7.30 -33.75 -1.82
C ILE A 599 8.17 -34.56 -0.86
N SER A 600 7.77 -35.80 -0.61
CA SER A 600 8.64 -36.79 0.04
C SER A 600 9.66 -37.28 -0.97
N SER A 601 10.93 -36.88 -0.78
CA SER A 601 12.03 -37.17 -1.70
C SER A 601 13.18 -37.86 -0.96
N PRO A 602 13.88 -38.82 -1.59
CA PRO A 602 15.06 -39.45 -1.01
C PRO A 602 16.33 -38.57 -1.11
N ILE A 603 16.23 -37.34 -1.63
CA ILE A 603 17.36 -36.43 -1.81
C ILE A 603 17.78 -35.84 -0.45
N PRO A 604 19.01 -36.11 0.02
CA PRO A 604 19.45 -35.64 1.34
C PRO A 604 19.82 -34.16 1.29
N MET A 605 19.16 -33.34 2.12
CA MET A 605 19.45 -31.91 2.25
C MET A 605 19.45 -31.21 0.88
N ALA A 606 18.32 -31.32 0.16
CA ALA A 606 18.14 -30.66 -1.12
C ALA A 606 18.37 -29.15 -0.99
N ASN A 607 19.23 -28.57 -1.80
CA ASN A 607 19.53 -27.14 -1.81
C ASN A 607 19.17 -26.57 -3.19
N GLY A 608 20.13 -26.04 -3.96
CA GLY A 608 19.91 -25.46 -5.30
C GLY A 608 19.43 -26.46 -6.37
N GLY A 609 18.96 -25.95 -7.49
CA GLY A 609 18.44 -26.79 -8.57
C GLY A 609 18.04 -26.03 -9.82
N VAL A 610 17.83 -26.78 -10.90
CA VAL A 610 17.56 -26.25 -12.24
C VAL A 610 16.69 -27.21 -13.05
N ASN A 611 15.92 -26.71 -13.99
CA ASN A 611 15.21 -27.53 -14.97
C ASN A 611 16.21 -28.28 -15.86
N TYR A 612 15.93 -29.54 -16.17
CA TYR A 612 16.81 -30.37 -16.99
C TYR A 612 16.01 -31.41 -17.77
N LYS A 613 16.02 -31.28 -19.10
CA LYS A 613 15.27 -32.16 -20.03
C LYS A 613 13.78 -32.22 -19.64
N ASP A 614 13.28 -33.41 -19.32
CA ASP A 614 11.91 -33.70 -18.90
C ASP A 614 11.70 -33.63 -17.38
N GLY A 615 12.72 -33.26 -16.61
CA GLY A 615 12.63 -33.12 -15.15
C GLY A 615 13.49 -32.02 -14.58
N ILE A 616 14.00 -32.24 -13.37
CA ILE A 616 14.80 -31.26 -12.65
C ILE A 616 16.08 -31.90 -12.11
N ILE A 617 17.15 -31.12 -12.07
CA ILE A 617 18.36 -31.43 -11.32
C ILE A 617 18.31 -30.69 -9.98
N VAL A 618 18.69 -31.39 -8.92
CA VAL A 618 18.75 -30.87 -7.55
C VAL A 618 20.11 -31.17 -6.94
N CYS A 619 20.70 -30.17 -6.31
CA CYS A 619 21.89 -30.28 -5.48
C CYS A 619 21.52 -30.93 -4.15
N ALA A 620 22.23 -31.97 -3.77
CA ALA A 620 22.12 -32.60 -2.47
C ALA A 620 23.37 -32.27 -1.66
N GLN A 621 23.20 -31.57 -0.54
CA GLN A 621 24.34 -31.26 0.32
C GLN A 621 24.82 -32.50 1.09
N GLY A 622 23.96 -33.51 1.26
CA GLY A 622 24.28 -34.76 1.97
C GLY A 622 24.07 -34.65 3.49
N SER A 623 24.47 -35.69 4.22
CA SER A 623 24.41 -35.78 5.68
C SER A 623 25.67 -36.43 6.26
N MET A 624 25.70 -36.75 7.55
CA MET A 624 26.82 -37.49 8.16
C MET A 624 27.02 -38.87 7.52
N ASP A 625 25.92 -39.53 7.16
CA ASP A 625 25.93 -40.93 6.69
C ASP A 625 25.64 -41.07 5.19
N THR A 626 25.12 -40.02 4.55
CA THR A 626 24.75 -40.03 3.12
C THR A 626 25.60 -39.03 2.34
N PRO A 627 26.21 -39.42 1.21
CA PRO A 627 26.98 -38.47 0.40
C PRO A 627 26.07 -37.38 -0.19
N GLY A 628 26.63 -36.19 -0.38
CA GLY A 628 26.04 -35.18 -1.25
C GLY A 628 26.25 -35.52 -2.73
N GLY A 629 25.78 -34.64 -3.62
CA GLY A 629 25.95 -34.81 -5.06
C GLY A 629 24.87 -34.14 -5.90
N ILE A 630 24.80 -34.54 -7.16
CA ILE A 630 23.83 -34.05 -8.14
C ILE A 630 22.81 -35.16 -8.40
N TYR A 631 21.52 -34.82 -8.22
CA TYR A 631 20.40 -35.74 -8.36
C TYR A 631 19.50 -35.29 -9.50
N TYR A 632 18.94 -36.26 -10.23
CA TYR A 632 17.82 -36.05 -11.13
C TYR A 632 16.52 -36.45 -10.44
N MET A 633 15.46 -35.65 -10.59
CA MET A 633 14.12 -35.93 -10.09
C MET A 633 13.06 -35.68 -11.17
N SER A 634 12.13 -36.62 -11.34
CA SER A 634 10.92 -36.43 -12.16
C SER A 634 10.07 -35.28 -11.57
N PRO A 635 9.48 -34.40 -12.39
CA PRO A 635 8.66 -33.29 -11.91
C PRO A 635 7.21 -33.73 -11.60
N THR A 636 6.88 -34.99 -11.86
CA THR A 636 5.55 -35.59 -11.63
C THR A 636 5.63 -36.79 -10.69
N PRO A 637 4.56 -37.05 -9.89
CA PRO A 637 4.46 -38.24 -9.07
C PRO A 637 4.71 -39.52 -9.90
N PRO A 638 5.50 -40.49 -9.39
CA PRO A 638 5.96 -40.62 -8.01
C PRO A 638 7.31 -39.94 -7.69
N TYR A 639 7.71 -38.90 -8.44
CA TYR A 639 8.94 -38.13 -8.22
C TYR A 639 10.20 -39.02 -8.22
N ALA A 640 10.27 -39.95 -9.17
CA ALA A 640 11.38 -40.89 -9.32
C ALA A 640 12.73 -40.13 -9.33
N THR A 641 13.67 -40.60 -8.51
CA THR A 641 14.92 -39.92 -8.23
C THR A 641 16.12 -40.82 -8.55
N SER A 642 17.18 -40.26 -9.13
CA SER A 642 18.44 -40.97 -9.41
C SER A 642 19.66 -40.08 -9.20
N ILE A 643 20.79 -40.68 -8.81
CA ILE A 643 22.06 -39.97 -8.59
C ILE A 643 22.80 -39.87 -9.92
N LEU A 644 23.22 -38.66 -10.30
CA LEU A 644 24.05 -38.44 -11.48
C LEU A 644 25.55 -38.48 -11.13
N THR A 645 25.95 -37.84 -10.04
CA THR A 645 27.31 -37.91 -9.48
C THR A 645 27.29 -37.61 -7.98
N LYS A 646 28.24 -38.15 -7.22
CA LYS A 646 28.32 -38.02 -5.75
C LYS A 646 29.73 -37.76 -5.20
N ASP A 647 30.74 -37.82 -6.06
CA ASP A 647 32.13 -37.65 -5.68
C ASP A 647 32.99 -37.17 -6.86
N PHE A 648 34.15 -36.60 -6.52
CA PHE A 648 35.22 -36.29 -7.45
C PHE A 648 36.29 -37.39 -7.36
N HIS A 649 36.21 -38.38 -8.26
CA HIS A 649 37.13 -39.52 -8.33
C HIS A 649 37.31 -40.24 -6.98
N GLY A 650 36.21 -40.52 -6.27
CA GLY A 650 36.18 -41.19 -4.97
C GLY A 650 36.36 -40.26 -3.76
N ARG A 651 36.57 -38.95 -3.95
CA ARG A 651 36.52 -37.95 -2.87
C ARG A 651 35.11 -37.37 -2.79
N PRO A 652 34.37 -37.55 -1.68
CA PRO A 652 33.03 -37.00 -1.54
C PRO A 652 33.03 -35.48 -1.68
N PHE A 653 32.01 -34.94 -2.36
CA PHE A 653 31.73 -33.50 -2.36
C PHE A 653 31.50 -32.97 -0.94
N ASN A 654 31.77 -31.69 -0.74
CA ASN A 654 31.59 -31.03 0.54
C ASN A 654 30.09 -30.91 0.87
N SER A 655 29.43 -29.95 0.21
CA SER A 655 28.00 -29.65 0.31
C SER A 655 27.59 -28.86 -0.94
N VAL A 656 27.42 -29.57 -2.06
CA VAL A 656 27.05 -28.98 -3.35
C VAL A 656 25.85 -28.04 -3.19
N ASN A 657 25.98 -26.80 -3.65
CA ASN A 657 24.98 -25.78 -3.41
C ASN A 657 24.14 -25.47 -4.64
N ASP A 658 24.75 -24.91 -5.66
CA ASP A 658 24.03 -24.33 -6.79
C ASP A 658 24.51 -24.91 -8.12
N VAL A 659 23.60 -24.99 -9.10
CA VAL A 659 23.81 -25.74 -10.34
C VAL A 659 23.21 -25.05 -11.55
N VAL A 660 23.92 -25.16 -12.67
CA VAL A 660 23.48 -24.69 -13.98
C VAL A 660 23.79 -25.73 -15.05
N VAL A 661 22.95 -25.79 -16.09
CA VAL A 661 23.14 -26.69 -17.24
C VAL A 661 23.55 -25.85 -18.45
N HIS A 662 24.67 -26.21 -19.05
CA HIS A 662 25.17 -25.59 -20.28
C HIS A 662 24.50 -26.24 -21.51
N SER A 663 24.40 -25.52 -22.63
CA SER A 663 23.72 -26.00 -23.85
C SER A 663 24.27 -27.31 -24.43
N ASP A 664 25.55 -27.62 -24.17
CA ASP A 664 26.19 -28.90 -24.52
C ASP A 664 25.72 -30.09 -23.66
N GLY A 665 24.84 -29.85 -22.68
CA GLY A 665 24.31 -30.84 -21.75
C GLY A 665 25.21 -31.13 -20.55
N SER A 666 26.34 -30.43 -20.40
CA SER A 666 27.18 -30.52 -19.20
C SER A 666 26.58 -29.75 -18.02
N ILE A 667 26.78 -30.30 -16.83
CA ILE A 667 26.23 -29.79 -15.57
C ILE A 667 27.38 -29.13 -14.80
N TRP A 668 27.20 -27.87 -14.42
CA TRP A 668 28.19 -27.08 -13.70
C TRP A 668 27.64 -26.72 -12.34
N PHE A 669 28.42 -26.89 -11.27
CA PHE A 669 27.94 -26.69 -9.91
C PHE A 669 29.03 -26.24 -8.96
N THR A 670 28.61 -25.59 -7.87
CA THR A 670 29.47 -25.09 -6.79
C THR A 670 29.49 -26.06 -5.61
N ASP A 671 30.65 -26.19 -4.95
CA ASP A 671 30.82 -27.10 -3.80
C ASP A 671 31.43 -26.39 -2.57
N PRO A 672 30.66 -25.52 -1.88
CA PRO A 672 31.08 -24.88 -0.64
C PRO A 672 31.04 -25.86 0.54
N ILE A 673 31.44 -25.39 1.73
CA ILE A 673 31.59 -26.19 2.95
C ILE A 673 30.46 -25.98 3.99
N TYR A 674 29.33 -25.38 3.60
CA TYR A 674 28.23 -25.02 4.50
C TYR A 674 27.75 -26.15 5.39
N GLY A 675 27.56 -27.35 4.83
CA GLY A 675 27.04 -28.46 5.64
C GLY A 675 27.97 -28.88 6.77
N PHE A 676 29.28 -28.64 6.65
CA PHE A 676 30.23 -28.88 7.74
C PHE A 676 30.14 -27.79 8.80
N GLU A 677 30.07 -26.52 8.38
CA GLU A 677 29.91 -25.37 9.29
C GLU A 677 28.58 -25.44 10.07
N GLN A 678 27.53 -25.95 9.42
CA GLN A 678 26.22 -26.19 10.02
C GLN A 678 26.12 -27.50 10.82
N GLY A 679 27.21 -28.30 10.85
CA GLY A 679 27.32 -29.47 11.72
C GLY A 679 26.61 -30.74 11.26
N TYR A 680 26.11 -30.81 10.02
CA TYR A 680 25.45 -32.01 9.47
C TYR A 680 26.26 -32.74 8.39
N ARG A 681 27.48 -32.29 8.08
CA ARG A 681 28.44 -32.98 7.21
C ARG A 681 29.78 -33.24 7.93
N PRO A 682 30.50 -34.30 7.53
CA PRO A 682 31.85 -34.53 8.01
C PRO A 682 32.81 -33.45 7.50
N ARG A 683 34.02 -33.40 8.08
CA ARG A 683 35.07 -32.47 7.66
C ARG A 683 35.32 -32.53 6.14
N PRO A 684 35.32 -31.39 5.42
CA PRO A 684 35.58 -31.31 3.99
C PRO A 684 36.83 -32.07 3.57
N ARG A 685 36.70 -32.81 2.48
CA ARG A 685 37.81 -33.54 1.85
C ARG A 685 38.17 -32.97 0.49
N LEU A 686 37.46 -31.95 0.01
CA LEU A 686 37.74 -31.20 -1.21
C LEU A 686 37.87 -29.70 -0.87
N PRO A 687 38.68 -28.94 -1.62
CA PRO A 687 38.65 -27.48 -1.56
C PRO A 687 37.29 -26.94 -2.07
N SER A 688 36.90 -25.73 -1.64
CA SER A 688 35.75 -25.01 -2.18
C SER A 688 36.00 -24.63 -3.65
N GLN A 689 35.29 -25.25 -4.59
CA GLN A 689 35.55 -25.12 -6.02
C GLN A 689 34.27 -25.23 -6.87
N VAL A 690 34.40 -24.93 -8.16
CA VAL A 690 33.36 -25.18 -9.17
C VAL A 690 33.74 -26.41 -9.99
N TYR A 691 32.77 -27.30 -10.19
CA TYR A 691 32.93 -28.53 -10.95
C TYR A 691 32.07 -28.51 -12.22
N ARG A 692 32.55 -29.20 -13.24
CA ARG A 692 31.80 -29.56 -14.45
C ARG A 692 31.68 -31.07 -14.53
N PHE A 693 30.49 -31.57 -14.73
CA PHE A 693 30.17 -32.98 -14.94
C PHE A 693 29.47 -33.19 -16.28
N ASN A 694 29.96 -34.11 -17.10
CA ASN A 694 29.32 -34.50 -18.35
C ASN A 694 28.61 -35.85 -18.19
N PRO A 695 27.27 -35.87 -18.11
CA PRO A 695 26.52 -37.11 -17.88
C PRO A 695 26.63 -38.11 -19.04
N ALA A 696 26.98 -37.66 -20.25
CA ALA A 696 27.10 -38.55 -21.42
C ALA A 696 28.40 -39.35 -21.41
N THR A 697 29.47 -38.83 -20.80
CA THR A 697 30.80 -39.46 -20.77
C THR A 697 31.22 -39.91 -19.38
N GLY A 698 30.58 -39.41 -18.33
CA GLY A 698 31.00 -39.58 -16.94
C GLY A 698 32.19 -38.71 -16.56
N ASP A 699 32.68 -37.85 -17.46
CA ASP A 699 33.80 -36.95 -17.20
C ASP A 699 33.44 -35.91 -16.14
N ILE A 700 34.34 -35.72 -15.17
CA ILE A 700 34.19 -34.74 -14.11
C ILE A 700 35.49 -33.97 -13.90
N ARG A 701 35.39 -32.64 -13.83
CA ARG A 701 36.56 -31.77 -13.69
C ARG A 701 36.28 -30.62 -12.73
N ALA A 702 37.26 -30.31 -11.89
CA ALA A 702 37.32 -28.97 -11.29
C ALA A 702 37.62 -27.97 -12.41
N VAL A 703 36.79 -26.93 -12.54
CA VAL A 703 36.90 -25.93 -13.59
C VAL A 703 37.34 -24.58 -13.05
N ALA A 704 36.97 -24.22 -11.82
CA ALA A 704 37.39 -22.98 -11.17
C ALA A 704 37.72 -23.20 -9.70
N ASP A 705 38.71 -22.47 -9.18
CA ASP A 705 39.15 -22.52 -7.78
C ASP A 705 39.47 -21.14 -7.21
N GLY A 706 39.97 -21.10 -5.96
CA GLY A 706 40.35 -19.86 -5.28
C GLY A 706 39.15 -19.06 -4.75
N PHE A 707 38.07 -19.74 -4.37
CA PHE A 707 36.91 -19.16 -3.71
C PHE A 707 36.94 -19.45 -2.21
N GLY A 708 36.27 -18.59 -1.44
CA GLY A 708 35.98 -18.84 -0.04
C GLY A 708 34.81 -19.83 0.12
N ARG A 709 33.61 -19.35 -0.23
CA ARG A 709 32.38 -20.15 -0.35
C ARG A 709 31.73 -19.86 -1.71
N PRO A 710 32.07 -20.61 -2.78
CA PRO A 710 31.41 -20.48 -4.06
C PRO A 710 29.95 -20.90 -3.88
N ASN A 711 29.01 -20.02 -4.22
CA ASN A 711 27.59 -20.27 -4.01
C ASN A 711 26.85 -20.30 -5.35
N GLY A 712 26.39 -19.16 -5.87
CA GLY A 712 25.63 -19.09 -7.11
C GLY A 712 26.47 -19.30 -8.37
N ILE A 713 25.86 -19.86 -9.42
CA ILE A 713 26.47 -20.00 -10.75
C ILE A 713 25.46 -19.76 -11.88
N CYS A 714 25.81 -18.96 -12.89
CA CYS A 714 25.02 -18.82 -14.13
C CYS A 714 25.89 -18.47 -15.34
N PHE A 715 25.35 -18.65 -16.55
CA PHE A 715 26.01 -18.26 -17.80
C PHE A 715 25.41 -16.98 -18.39
N SER A 716 26.22 -16.23 -19.14
CA SER A 716 25.72 -15.23 -20.09
C SER A 716 24.84 -15.88 -21.18
N PRO A 717 24.01 -15.12 -21.90
CA PRO A 717 23.11 -15.69 -22.91
C PRO A 717 23.82 -16.42 -24.06
N ASP A 718 25.06 -16.01 -24.36
CA ASP A 718 25.90 -16.65 -25.37
C ASP A 718 26.81 -17.76 -24.80
N GLU A 719 26.69 -18.04 -23.50
CA GLU A 719 27.46 -19.02 -22.72
C GLU A 719 28.99 -18.83 -22.75
N LYS A 720 29.46 -17.67 -23.23
CA LYS A 720 30.90 -17.35 -23.27
C LYS A 720 31.43 -16.81 -21.95
N THR A 721 30.55 -16.37 -21.06
CA THR A 721 30.91 -15.91 -19.72
C THR A 721 30.17 -16.76 -18.69
N VAL A 722 30.89 -17.24 -17.67
CA VAL A 722 30.28 -17.84 -16.47
C VAL A 722 30.47 -16.90 -15.29
N TYR A 723 29.39 -16.64 -14.57
CA TYR A 723 29.37 -15.88 -13.34
C TYR A 723 29.30 -16.83 -12.15
N VAL A 724 30.13 -16.61 -11.14
CA VAL A 724 30.16 -17.39 -9.90
C VAL A 724 30.16 -16.42 -8.72
N THR A 725 29.25 -16.61 -7.77
CA THR A 725 29.22 -15.81 -6.54
C THR A 725 30.11 -16.44 -5.47
N ASP A 726 30.75 -15.59 -4.68
CA ASP A 726 31.55 -15.96 -3.51
C ASP A 726 30.99 -15.21 -2.30
N THR A 727 30.46 -15.99 -1.37
CA THR A 727 29.66 -15.53 -0.23
C THR A 727 30.42 -15.71 1.08
N ASP A 728 31.76 -15.69 1.01
CA ASP A 728 32.70 -15.86 2.12
C ASP A 728 32.44 -14.96 3.33
N TRP A 729 31.75 -13.83 3.12
CA TRP A 729 31.30 -12.90 4.15
C TRP A 729 30.35 -13.52 5.18
N ILE A 730 29.53 -14.50 4.80
CA ILE A 730 28.65 -15.24 5.72
C ILE A 730 29.04 -16.71 5.80
N HIS A 731 29.22 -17.21 7.02
CA HIS A 731 29.57 -18.59 7.29
C HIS A 731 28.30 -19.42 7.56
N GLY A 732 28.38 -20.75 7.40
CA GLY A 732 27.22 -21.63 7.58
C GLY A 732 26.58 -21.60 8.97
N ASP A 733 27.31 -21.16 10.00
CA ASP A 733 26.78 -20.95 11.36
C ASP A 733 26.03 -19.61 11.54
N GLY A 734 25.96 -18.80 10.48
CA GLY A 734 25.33 -17.47 10.46
C GLY A 734 26.23 -16.33 10.91
N THR A 735 27.51 -16.58 11.25
CA THR A 735 28.46 -15.52 11.59
C THR A 735 28.92 -14.77 10.33
N THR A 736 29.20 -13.47 10.49
CA THR A 736 29.65 -12.59 9.40
C THR A 736 31.04 -12.02 9.65
N ASP A 737 31.82 -11.81 8.59
CA ASP A 737 33.17 -11.22 8.63
C ASP A 737 33.34 -10.19 7.50
N ASP A 738 33.30 -8.90 7.85
CA ASP A 738 33.41 -7.77 6.92
C ASP A 738 34.74 -7.70 6.16
N SER A 739 35.76 -8.47 6.58
CA SER A 739 37.01 -8.59 5.84
C SER A 739 36.96 -9.58 4.66
N ARG A 740 35.85 -10.32 4.53
CA ARG A 740 35.66 -11.37 3.52
C ARG A 740 34.79 -10.93 2.37
N VAL A 741 34.83 -11.72 1.30
CA VAL A 741 34.22 -11.38 0.03
C VAL A 741 32.72 -11.63 0.01
N SER A 742 32.00 -10.72 -0.63
CA SER A 742 30.57 -10.79 -0.94
C SER A 742 30.39 -10.41 -2.41
N SER A 743 30.99 -11.21 -3.30
CA SER A 743 31.31 -10.76 -4.66
C SER A 743 30.88 -11.73 -5.73
N ILE A 744 30.58 -11.19 -6.91
CA ILE A 744 30.34 -11.92 -8.14
C ILE A 744 31.62 -11.84 -8.97
N TYR A 745 32.12 -13.00 -9.41
CA TYR A 745 33.23 -13.10 -10.35
C TYR A 745 32.73 -13.56 -11.71
N ALA A 746 33.27 -12.97 -12.78
CA ALA A 746 33.04 -13.42 -14.14
C ALA A 746 34.30 -14.11 -14.69
N PHE A 747 34.10 -15.12 -15.53
CA PHE A 747 35.16 -15.85 -16.23
C PHE A 747 34.79 -16.06 -17.68
N ASP A 748 35.77 -16.02 -18.57
CA ASP A 748 35.58 -16.36 -19.98
C ASP A 748 35.67 -17.88 -20.17
N VAL A 749 34.72 -18.46 -20.90
CA VAL A 749 34.70 -19.87 -21.29
C VAL A 749 35.46 -20.02 -22.61
N ALA A 750 36.69 -20.52 -22.53
CA ALA A 750 37.57 -20.70 -23.67
C ALA A 750 37.83 -22.20 -23.93
N TYR A 751 37.93 -22.59 -25.20
CA TYR A 751 38.21 -23.98 -25.58
C TYR A 751 39.68 -24.18 -25.89
N TYR A 752 40.33 -25.09 -25.15
CA TYR A 752 41.70 -25.54 -25.40
C TYR A 752 41.69 -27.04 -25.63
N HIS A 753 42.28 -27.48 -26.74
CA HIS A 753 42.33 -28.90 -27.11
C HIS A 753 40.95 -29.59 -27.10
N GLY A 754 39.90 -28.86 -27.52
CA GLY A 754 38.53 -29.37 -27.58
C GLY A 754 37.83 -29.48 -26.22
N GLN A 755 38.42 -28.96 -25.14
CA GLN A 755 37.84 -28.96 -23.80
C GLN A 755 37.58 -27.52 -23.31
N PRO A 756 36.47 -27.27 -22.59
CA PRO A 756 36.20 -25.94 -22.04
C PRO A 756 37.09 -25.67 -20.82
N PHE A 757 37.58 -24.44 -20.71
CA PHE A 757 38.31 -23.89 -19.57
C PHE A 757 37.70 -22.55 -19.20
N VAL A 758 37.63 -22.26 -17.91
CA VAL A 758 37.34 -20.91 -17.44
C VAL A 758 38.66 -20.15 -17.33
N THR A 759 38.70 -18.94 -17.85
CA THR A 759 39.89 -18.09 -17.91
C THR A 759 39.52 -16.66 -17.54
N ASN A 760 40.52 -15.78 -17.38
CA ASN A 760 40.30 -14.35 -17.15
C ASN A 760 39.34 -14.01 -16.00
N ARG A 761 39.58 -14.59 -14.81
CA ARG A 761 38.82 -14.25 -13.60
C ARG A 761 38.84 -12.74 -13.38
N ARG A 762 37.66 -12.14 -13.32
CA ARG A 762 37.48 -10.71 -13.06
C ARG A 762 36.43 -10.49 -11.99
N LEU A 763 36.71 -9.56 -11.06
CA LEU A 763 35.69 -9.06 -10.14
C LEU A 763 34.64 -8.34 -10.98
N PHE A 764 33.42 -8.86 -10.96
CA PHE A 764 32.31 -8.31 -11.75
C PHE A 764 31.51 -7.31 -10.92
N ALA A 765 31.07 -7.71 -9.73
CA ALA A 765 30.34 -6.86 -8.80
C ALA A 765 30.56 -7.31 -7.35
N MET A 766 30.29 -6.43 -6.39
CA MET A 766 30.23 -6.76 -4.97
C MET A 766 28.87 -6.33 -4.44
N ALA A 767 28.19 -7.22 -3.71
CA ALA A 767 26.96 -6.85 -3.01
C ALA A 767 27.34 -5.99 -1.80
N ASP A 768 26.71 -4.83 -1.68
CA ASP A 768 26.90 -3.91 -0.56
C ASP A 768 25.92 -4.18 0.60
N SER A 769 24.97 -5.10 0.40
CA SER A 769 24.03 -5.56 1.42
C SER A 769 23.92 -7.08 1.38
N GLY A 770 24.32 -7.75 2.47
CA GLY A 770 24.33 -9.20 2.57
C GLY A 770 25.29 -9.85 1.57
N VAL A 771 24.86 -10.98 0.98
CA VAL A 771 25.64 -11.72 -0.02
C VAL A 771 24.87 -11.91 -1.32
N PRO A 772 25.56 -11.97 -2.47
CA PRO A 772 24.93 -12.32 -3.74
C PRO A 772 24.62 -13.82 -3.77
N ASP A 773 23.36 -14.15 -3.51
CA ASP A 773 22.84 -15.52 -3.52
C ASP A 773 21.69 -15.69 -4.51
N GLY A 774 21.62 -16.85 -5.16
CA GLY A 774 20.75 -17.06 -6.33
C GLY A 774 21.06 -16.10 -7.48
N ILE A 775 21.89 -16.51 -8.42
CA ILE A 775 22.30 -15.66 -9.56
C ILE A 775 21.68 -16.12 -10.88
N LYS A 776 21.18 -15.17 -11.69
CA LYS A 776 20.64 -15.44 -13.04
C LYS A 776 20.99 -14.32 -14.01
N CYS A 777 20.95 -14.63 -15.31
CA CYS A 777 21.16 -13.65 -16.39
C CYS A 777 19.91 -13.56 -17.26
N ASP A 778 19.55 -12.35 -17.72
CA ASP A 778 18.52 -12.17 -18.74
C ASP A 778 19.10 -12.23 -20.17
N LEU A 779 18.25 -12.29 -21.19
CA LEU A 779 18.66 -12.32 -22.61
C LEU A 779 19.38 -11.04 -23.11
N ALA A 780 19.28 -9.93 -22.38
CA ALA A 780 20.04 -8.71 -22.67
C ALA A 780 21.45 -8.75 -22.04
N GLY A 781 21.75 -9.77 -21.23
CA GLY A 781 23.02 -9.96 -20.55
C GLY A 781 23.09 -9.29 -19.17
N ASN A 782 22.00 -8.73 -18.66
CA ASN A 782 21.98 -8.18 -17.31
C ASN A 782 22.01 -9.32 -16.29
N VAL A 783 22.78 -9.12 -15.22
CA VAL A 783 23.03 -10.11 -14.17
C VAL A 783 22.23 -9.72 -12.93
N TYR A 784 21.46 -10.66 -12.39
CA TYR A 784 20.57 -10.49 -11.25
C TYR A 784 21.06 -11.40 -10.12
N SER A 785 21.07 -10.90 -8.88
CA SER A 785 21.33 -11.71 -7.69
C SER A 785 20.40 -11.33 -6.55
N GLY A 786 19.95 -12.31 -5.76
CA GLY A 786 19.38 -12.06 -4.44
C GLY A 786 20.44 -11.52 -3.49
N CYS A 787 20.06 -10.56 -2.65
CA CYS A 787 20.93 -9.83 -1.74
C CYS A 787 20.17 -9.53 -0.43
N GLY A 788 20.87 -8.98 0.56
CA GLY A 788 20.34 -8.75 1.92
C GLY A 788 19.16 -7.78 2.02
N ASP A 789 18.95 -6.93 1.01
CA ASP A 789 17.88 -5.92 0.93
C ASP A 789 16.91 -6.14 -0.25
N GLY A 790 17.11 -7.17 -1.08
CA GLY A 790 16.29 -7.40 -2.27
C GLY A 790 17.00 -8.14 -3.40
N VAL A 791 16.58 -7.86 -4.64
CA VAL A 791 17.32 -8.28 -5.85
C VAL A 791 18.13 -7.12 -6.39
N HIS A 792 19.41 -7.32 -6.63
CA HIS A 792 20.27 -6.35 -7.31
C HIS A 792 20.44 -6.74 -8.77
N VAL A 793 20.46 -5.73 -9.65
CA VAL A 793 20.55 -5.91 -11.10
C VAL A 793 21.72 -5.11 -11.64
N TRP A 794 22.67 -5.80 -12.26
CA TRP A 794 23.85 -5.21 -12.88
C TRP A 794 23.81 -5.34 -14.41
N SER A 795 24.39 -4.37 -15.10
CA SER A 795 24.60 -4.42 -16.55
C SER A 795 25.61 -5.53 -16.90
N PRO A 796 25.72 -5.95 -18.19
CA PRO A 796 26.76 -6.87 -18.63
C PRO A 796 28.19 -6.39 -18.30
N GLY A 797 28.37 -5.09 -18.04
CA GLY A 797 29.65 -4.48 -17.64
C GLY A 797 29.92 -4.47 -16.14
N GLY A 798 28.99 -4.90 -15.29
CA GLY A 798 29.12 -4.88 -13.83
C GLY A 798 28.66 -3.57 -13.15
N GLU A 799 28.02 -2.66 -13.89
CA GLU A 799 27.45 -1.44 -13.33
C GLU A 799 26.08 -1.73 -12.68
N LEU A 800 25.87 -1.29 -11.43
CA LEU A 800 24.59 -1.47 -10.74
C LEU A 800 23.50 -0.62 -11.41
N LEU A 801 22.51 -1.27 -12.01
CA LEU A 801 21.40 -0.63 -12.69
C LEU A 801 20.29 -0.22 -11.72
N GLY A 802 19.96 -1.12 -10.79
CA GLY A 802 18.80 -0.96 -9.93
C GLY A 802 18.67 -2.04 -8.88
N ARG A 803 17.71 -1.83 -7.96
CA ARG A 803 17.33 -2.78 -6.92
C ARG A 803 15.83 -2.97 -6.88
N ILE A 804 15.41 -4.19 -6.56
CA ILE A 804 14.04 -4.54 -6.20
C ILE A 804 14.05 -4.86 -4.71
N LEU A 805 13.70 -3.89 -3.88
CA LEU A 805 13.72 -3.97 -2.44
C LEU A 805 12.64 -4.92 -1.91
N ILE A 806 13.05 -5.84 -1.04
CA ILE A 806 12.17 -6.75 -0.31
C ILE A 806 12.59 -6.73 1.15
N GLU A 807 11.64 -6.46 2.05
CA GLU A 807 11.89 -6.51 3.49
C GLU A 807 12.38 -7.91 3.89
N GLY A 808 13.53 -7.98 4.57
CA GLY A 808 14.18 -9.26 4.91
C GLY A 808 15.06 -9.85 3.81
N GLY A 809 15.25 -9.17 2.67
CA GLY A 809 16.16 -9.58 1.59
C GLY A 809 15.56 -10.57 0.60
N VAL A 810 16.40 -11.17 -0.24
CA VAL A 810 16.00 -12.28 -1.12
C VAL A 810 17.08 -13.35 -1.05
N ALA A 811 16.71 -14.56 -0.61
CA ALA A 811 17.62 -15.68 -0.48
C ALA A 811 17.95 -16.30 -1.85
N ASN A 812 16.94 -16.49 -2.70
CA ASN A 812 17.12 -16.93 -4.09
C ASN A 812 15.92 -16.48 -4.94
N PHE A 813 16.00 -16.62 -6.27
CA PHE A 813 14.89 -16.33 -7.17
C PHE A 813 14.98 -17.11 -8.50
N CYS A 814 13.88 -17.09 -9.26
CA CYS A 814 13.88 -17.58 -10.63
C CYS A 814 12.99 -16.75 -11.56
N PHE A 815 13.32 -16.79 -12.85
CA PHE A 815 12.45 -16.23 -13.90
C PHE A 815 11.24 -17.13 -14.16
N GLY A 816 10.11 -16.50 -14.43
CA GLY A 816 8.86 -17.08 -14.93
C GLY A 816 8.57 -16.57 -16.35
N VAL A 817 7.34 -16.72 -16.80
CA VAL A 817 6.92 -16.30 -18.16
C VAL A 817 6.60 -14.80 -18.24
N ASP A 818 6.79 -14.21 -19.41
CA ASP A 818 6.35 -12.85 -19.74
C ASP A 818 6.89 -11.79 -18.74
N GLY A 819 8.17 -11.85 -18.38
CA GLY A 819 8.77 -10.90 -17.43
C GLY A 819 8.40 -11.14 -15.97
N GLU A 820 7.91 -12.34 -15.62
CA GLU A 820 7.72 -12.72 -14.22
C GLU A 820 9.03 -13.13 -13.55
N MET A 821 9.15 -12.81 -12.27
CA MET A 821 10.17 -13.37 -11.39
C MET A 821 9.54 -13.80 -10.08
N PHE A 822 9.97 -14.94 -9.54
CA PHE A 822 9.55 -15.43 -8.23
C PHE A 822 10.71 -15.28 -7.26
N LEU A 823 10.51 -14.50 -6.19
CA LEU A 823 11.56 -14.18 -5.21
C LEU A 823 11.29 -14.95 -3.90
N LEU A 824 12.30 -15.66 -3.43
CA LEU A 824 12.26 -16.47 -2.22
C LEU A 824 12.83 -15.65 -1.05
N ASN A 825 12.01 -15.40 -0.02
CA ASN A 825 12.30 -14.50 1.10
C ASN A 825 12.03 -15.22 2.43
N GLU A 826 12.63 -16.40 2.60
CA GLU A 826 12.50 -17.28 3.77
C GLU A 826 11.03 -17.68 4.07
N HIS A 827 10.34 -16.81 4.80
CA HIS A 827 8.95 -16.97 5.23
C HIS A 827 7.94 -16.47 4.20
N ARG A 828 8.39 -15.89 3.08
CA ARG A 828 7.52 -15.30 2.05
C ARG A 828 7.97 -15.69 0.65
N LEU A 829 7.00 -15.82 -0.24
CA LEU A 829 7.19 -15.97 -1.68
C LEU A 829 6.59 -14.76 -2.38
N TRP A 830 7.41 -14.01 -3.09
CA TRP A 830 6.99 -12.83 -3.85
C TRP A 830 7.00 -13.12 -5.35
N LYS A 831 6.21 -12.36 -6.09
CA LYS A 831 6.25 -12.29 -7.54
C LYS A 831 6.44 -10.86 -7.99
N VAL A 832 7.43 -10.66 -8.84
CA VAL A 832 7.63 -9.40 -9.57
C VAL A 832 7.12 -9.57 -10.98
N LYS A 833 6.45 -8.54 -11.49
CA LYS A 833 6.15 -8.39 -12.92
C LYS A 833 6.98 -7.23 -13.47
N LEU A 834 7.88 -7.55 -14.38
CA LEU A 834 8.70 -6.62 -15.16
C LEU A 834 8.12 -6.46 -16.57
N THR A 835 8.82 -5.76 -17.46
CA THR A 835 8.44 -5.77 -18.89
C THR A 835 8.48 -7.18 -19.47
N GLY A 836 7.59 -7.48 -20.43
CA GLY A 836 7.53 -8.78 -21.10
C GLY A 836 8.78 -9.11 -21.95
N ASP A 837 9.66 -8.14 -22.15
CA ASP A 837 10.94 -8.32 -22.85
C ASP A 837 12.03 -8.94 -21.96
N VAL A 838 11.87 -8.90 -20.62
CA VAL A 838 12.81 -9.52 -19.69
C VAL A 838 12.56 -11.03 -19.68
N LYS A 839 13.57 -11.77 -20.11
CA LYS A 839 13.52 -13.23 -20.23
C LYS A 839 14.77 -13.88 -19.66
N GLY A 840 14.61 -14.97 -18.92
CA GLY A 840 15.73 -15.70 -18.33
C GLY A 840 16.55 -16.40 -19.41
N ALA A 841 17.86 -16.16 -19.47
CA ALA A 841 18.72 -16.59 -20.58
C ALA A 841 18.66 -18.09 -20.88
N LEU A 842 18.70 -18.93 -19.84
CA LEU A 842 18.70 -20.39 -19.97
C LEU A 842 17.30 -21.01 -20.05
N LEU A 843 16.26 -20.25 -19.73
CA LEU A 843 14.87 -20.71 -19.86
C LEU A 843 14.24 -20.27 -21.19
N GLY A 844 14.71 -19.17 -21.78
CA GLY A 844 14.15 -18.58 -23.01
C GLY A 844 12.72 -18.06 -22.85
N ILE A 845 12.26 -17.89 -21.61
CA ILE A 845 10.91 -17.43 -21.24
C ILE A 845 10.93 -16.09 -20.53
#